data_AF-A0A5B9MFW2-F1
#
_entry.id   AF-A0A5B9MFW2-F1
#
_cell.length_a   1.000
_cell.length_b   1.000
_cell.length_c   1.000
_cell.angle_alpha   90.00
_cell.angle_beta   90.00
_cell.angle_gamma   90.00
#
_symmetry.space_group_name_H-M   'P 1'
#
loop_
_entity.id
_entity.type
_entity.pdbx_description
1 polymer ?
#
loop_
_entity_poly.entity_id
_entity_poly.type
_entity_poly.pdbx_seq_one_letter_code
_entity_poly.pdbx_strand_id
1 'polypeptide(L)'
;MTAPPMTRSNVMNDCCRAGVLVILVAAAGIQSHAHEGHHDDRFATSQPSSNPSSSPQAVTEARHAFDLLTSLVAKWPTTVKDDLIRQAYLEHQFIHDDPNAVKIERLRQLRQQTMNQLASLLPTVTIVLSDQGATLADPQQQLQLSRGLESPLLCRVINQSDQRRAVRIAAIRPQLVPAETGLPDSTRVAAGSETWFLSSLKVPPESEAPERMTLQLESQPDVVSNVSIPVRVTAPATFQIELSEQGSPVAGRVTVQCSDGVCRLAGEHADNSTLTEKPIIYPPIGTSQRLPFVYSDGPFTVSVPAGKTIVTVERGFEHRRRTVEVMLKPGQSKQLELSCERLVDMAADGWISGDTHVHWVTNAWNVDEPLQLLSMVQRAEDLRVANNLTLLQRYANQAFIKPSQAAMGLVKGFSDSSFHLQMGEEYRNEDLYGHLCFLNIDWLVQPIGTGSIIAGPDALDYPINRTAIDACRGQGGISIEAHGTGGNKDVPVNVIHNLSDSLDQMEPELYYRLLDCGFRIPLTNGSDHPARPLGIARAYVKVDGQFSYDRWIEGIRRGRTFTTSGPLLFLTVNEAEIGDQIHAGPTQRLRIRAKVVSRDRVGTFQVLSNEEVLAEMVVDATTAEIDLEIPAQESRWIVGRCSNRSDGRSDFGFGKFNAITGPGVAHTSPVYVQVDGTPRFNPEAAQYWIRRMREHSGKISVRGRFANDTQRQEAVGYIQQGIKMFRQLPSQLASARSSDEDWRAAKKRIANVLRRFGAPEVVAPILDALADAKSPLQIRKAVEPLVLLSASLNPESRVKISATQNSIEVLQGRPQRFLVSVENTAGSTAPLQIQAIDIASDPPAEATWCDVQIIDSPFTSAFLTGAQQEYKVVELLVREGGLKEVRLTANVGQGTQDLGFRATADLLIDSNPGTKATEESNE
;
A
#
# COMPACT_ATOMS: atom_id res chain seq x y z
N MET A 1 26.84 -25.84 -54.22
CA MET A 1 26.85 -27.04 -53.35
C MET A 1 25.60 -26.97 -52.49
N THR A 2 24.46 -27.37 -53.06
CA THR A 2 23.84 -28.71 -52.94
C THR A 2 23.12 -28.91 -51.60
N ALA A 3 21.83 -28.56 -51.60
CA ALA A 3 20.80 -29.28 -50.84
C ALA A 3 19.57 -29.47 -51.77
N PRO A 4 18.87 -30.61 -51.72
CA PRO A 4 18.04 -31.13 -52.81
C PRO A 4 16.55 -30.71 -52.72
N PRO A 5 15.76 -30.93 -53.80
CA PRO A 5 14.33 -30.65 -53.88
C PRO A 5 13.46 -31.93 -53.80
N MET A 6 12.13 -31.73 -53.92
CA MET A 6 11.03 -32.68 -54.23
C MET A 6 10.05 -32.93 -53.07
N THR A 7 8.71 -32.96 -53.24
CA THR A 7 7.76 -32.51 -54.28
C THR A 7 6.34 -32.81 -53.76
N ARG A 8 5.39 -31.91 -54.11
CA ARG A 8 4.00 -32.14 -54.62
C ARG A 8 3.06 -33.05 -53.78
N SER A 9 1.79 -32.71 -53.55
CA SER A 9 0.72 -32.34 -54.50
C SER A 9 -0.58 -32.23 -53.64
N ASN A 10 -1.71 -31.60 -53.97
CA ASN A 10 -2.18 -30.85 -55.14
C ASN A 10 -3.61 -30.31 -54.82
N VAL A 11 -4.02 -29.24 -55.53
CA VAL A 11 -5.37 -29.05 -56.15
C VAL A 11 -6.54 -28.67 -55.20
N MET A 12 -7.42 -27.69 -55.46
CA MET A 12 -7.66 -26.69 -56.53
C MET A 12 -8.75 -25.68 -56.05
N ASN A 13 -8.68 -24.43 -56.56
CA ASN A 13 -9.76 -23.54 -57.06
C ASN A 13 -11.02 -23.22 -56.20
N ASP A 14 -11.67 -22.05 -56.23
CA ASP A 14 -11.65 -20.87 -57.13
C ASP A 14 -12.38 -19.67 -56.45
N CYS A 15 -11.96 -18.45 -56.84
CA CYS A 15 -12.74 -17.22 -57.05
C CYS A 15 -13.92 -16.80 -56.12
N CYS A 16 -13.83 -15.60 -55.50
CA CYS A 16 -14.45 -14.35 -56.00
C CYS A 16 -14.42 -13.20 -54.98
N ARG A 17 -14.23 -11.98 -55.52
CA ARG A 17 -14.22 -10.67 -54.87
C ARG A 17 -15.60 -10.28 -54.31
N ALA A 18 -15.62 -9.67 -53.13
CA ALA A 18 -16.50 -8.55 -52.81
C ALA A 18 -15.84 -7.70 -51.71
N GLY A 19 -15.50 -6.46 -52.05
CA GLY A 19 -14.90 -5.52 -51.13
C GLY A 19 -15.94 -4.97 -50.16
N VAL A 20 -15.58 -4.95 -48.88
CA VAL A 20 -16.14 -4.02 -47.89
C VAL A 20 -14.95 -3.44 -47.14
N LEU A 21 -14.80 -2.13 -47.27
CA LEU A 21 -13.85 -1.32 -46.53
C LEU A 21 -14.26 -1.35 -45.05
N VAL A 22 -13.63 -2.24 -44.27
CA VAL A 22 -13.74 -2.21 -42.81
C VAL A 22 -12.79 -1.12 -42.32
N ILE A 23 -13.37 0.02 -41.93
CA ILE A 23 -12.70 1.00 -41.09
C ILE A 23 -12.49 0.32 -39.74
N LEU A 24 -11.29 -0.20 -39.52
CA LEU A 24 -10.78 -0.60 -38.21
C LEU A 24 -10.71 0.67 -37.36
N VAL A 25 -11.77 0.98 -36.62
CA VAL A 25 -11.67 1.82 -35.45
C VAL A 25 -10.91 0.99 -34.43
N ALA A 26 -9.62 1.29 -34.29
CA ALA A 26 -8.81 0.80 -33.20
C ALA A 26 -9.39 1.37 -31.89
N ALA A 27 -10.32 0.64 -31.28
CA ALA A 27 -10.51 0.70 -29.85
C ALA A 27 -9.22 0.12 -29.24
N ALA A 28 -8.20 0.96 -29.13
CA ALA A 28 -7.08 0.72 -28.25
C ALA A 28 -7.65 0.75 -26.83
N GLY A 29 -8.20 -0.39 -26.40
CA GLY A 29 -8.28 -0.68 -24.98
C GLY A 29 -6.85 -0.57 -24.48
N ILE A 30 -6.55 0.52 -23.78
CA ILE A 30 -5.35 0.64 -22.97
C ILE A 30 -5.56 -0.36 -21.85
N GLN A 31 -5.27 -1.62 -22.15
CA GLN A 31 -5.07 -2.65 -21.17
C GLN A 31 -3.80 -2.20 -20.44
N SER A 32 -3.98 -1.51 -19.31
CA SER A 32 -2.89 -1.09 -18.43
C SER A 32 -2.23 -2.35 -17.86
N HIS A 33 -1.20 -2.85 -18.54
CA HIS A 33 -0.53 -4.11 -18.22
C HIS A 33 0.67 -3.95 -17.26
N ALA A 34 0.65 -2.93 -16.40
CA ALA A 34 1.64 -2.80 -15.34
C ALA A 34 1.29 -3.58 -14.06
N HIS A 35 0.03 -4.03 -13.91
CA HIS A 35 -0.41 -4.90 -12.82
C HIS A 35 -0.93 -6.24 -13.35
N GLU A 36 -0.04 -7.10 -13.82
CA GLU A 36 -0.22 -8.55 -13.70
C GLU A 36 0.42 -9.01 -12.38
N GLY A 37 -0.01 -8.43 -11.26
CA GLY A 37 0.50 -8.74 -9.93
C GLY A 37 -0.65 -8.96 -8.98
N HIS A 38 -0.63 -10.08 -8.25
CA HIS A 38 -1.66 -10.58 -7.31
C HIS A 38 -2.78 -11.46 -7.89
N HIS A 39 -2.43 -12.40 -8.76
CA HIS A 39 -2.99 -13.75 -8.57
C HIS A 39 -2.21 -14.43 -7.44
N ASP A 40 -2.68 -14.27 -6.20
CA ASP A 40 -2.27 -15.18 -5.14
C ASP A 40 -2.63 -16.60 -5.63
N ASP A 41 -1.66 -17.51 -5.72
CA ASP A 41 -1.89 -18.94 -6.05
C ASP A 41 -2.93 -19.60 -5.13
N ARG A 42 -3.31 -18.93 -4.03
CA ARG A 42 -4.51 -19.26 -3.23
C ARG A 42 -5.82 -19.25 -4.04
N PHE A 43 -5.85 -18.64 -5.22
CA PHE A 43 -6.97 -18.67 -6.17
C PHE A 43 -6.70 -19.53 -7.42
N ALA A 44 -5.49 -20.09 -7.59
CA ALA A 44 -5.11 -20.84 -8.80
C ALA A 44 -4.85 -22.35 -8.57
N THR A 45 -4.99 -22.87 -7.34
CA THR A 45 -5.02 -24.32 -7.11
C THR A 45 -6.21 -24.74 -6.26
N SER A 46 -7.42 -24.60 -6.80
CA SER A 46 -8.47 -25.56 -6.51
C SER A 46 -8.51 -26.56 -7.66
N GLN A 47 -8.26 -27.84 -7.36
CA GLN A 47 -8.85 -28.88 -8.20
C GLN A 47 -10.32 -28.53 -8.42
N PRO A 48 -10.90 -28.75 -9.62
CA PRO A 48 -12.30 -28.44 -9.87
C PRO A 48 -13.11 -29.13 -8.78
N SER A 49 -13.66 -28.33 -7.86
CA SER A 49 -14.61 -28.87 -6.92
C SER A 49 -15.80 -29.27 -7.77
N SER A 50 -16.18 -30.55 -7.72
CA SER A 50 -17.33 -31.07 -8.42
C SER A 50 -18.61 -30.58 -7.75
N ASN A 51 -18.87 -29.27 -7.80
CA ASN A 51 -20.09 -28.64 -7.35
C ASN A 51 -20.92 -28.24 -8.59
N PRO A 52 -21.83 -29.09 -9.07
CA PRO A 52 -22.68 -28.74 -10.20
C PRO A 52 -23.86 -27.91 -9.66
N SER A 53 -23.75 -26.58 -9.60
CA SER A 53 -24.85 -25.78 -9.01
C SER A 53 -25.34 -24.58 -9.83
N SER A 54 -24.60 -24.06 -10.80
CA SER A 54 -25.06 -22.91 -11.60
C SER A 54 -25.70 -23.36 -12.91
N SER A 55 -26.99 -23.09 -13.08
CA SER A 55 -27.64 -23.31 -14.38
C SER A 55 -27.05 -22.34 -15.41
N PRO A 56 -26.91 -22.72 -16.70
CA PRO A 56 -26.41 -21.81 -17.75
C PRO A 56 -27.18 -20.48 -17.80
N GLN A 57 -28.46 -20.50 -17.43
CA GLN A 57 -29.29 -19.31 -17.31
C GLN A 57 -28.83 -18.38 -16.17
N ALA A 58 -28.58 -18.92 -14.97
CA ALA A 58 -28.13 -18.13 -13.83
C ALA A 58 -26.78 -17.45 -14.12
N VAL A 59 -25.87 -18.15 -14.80
CA VAL A 59 -24.58 -17.60 -15.24
C VAL A 59 -24.78 -16.47 -16.25
N THR A 60 -25.71 -16.63 -17.20
CA THR A 60 -26.05 -15.58 -18.17
C THR A 60 -26.63 -14.34 -17.48
N GLU A 61 -27.51 -14.52 -16.50
CA GLU A 61 -28.08 -13.43 -15.69
C GLU A 61 -27.00 -12.68 -14.90
N ALA A 62 -26.07 -13.41 -14.26
CA ALA A 62 -24.96 -12.83 -13.52
C ALA A 62 -24.00 -12.07 -14.44
N ARG A 63 -23.69 -12.62 -15.63
CA ARG A 63 -22.85 -11.94 -16.63
C ARG A 63 -23.47 -10.64 -17.11
N HIS A 64 -24.76 -10.65 -17.43
CA HIS A 64 -25.48 -9.44 -17.81
C HIS A 64 -25.45 -8.36 -16.71
N ALA A 65 -25.62 -8.76 -15.44
CA ALA A 65 -25.51 -7.83 -14.31
C ALA A 65 -24.08 -7.30 -14.12
N PHE A 66 -23.07 -8.17 -14.25
CA PHE A 66 -21.66 -7.79 -14.20
C PHE A 66 -21.32 -6.74 -15.27
N ASP A 67 -21.71 -6.98 -16.52
CA ASP A 67 -21.46 -6.07 -17.64
C ASP A 67 -22.18 -4.72 -17.44
N LEU A 68 -23.43 -4.73 -16.95
CA LEU A 68 -24.18 -3.50 -16.63
C LEU A 68 -23.49 -2.66 -15.55
N LEU A 69 -23.10 -3.29 -14.44
CA LEU A 69 -22.49 -2.60 -13.30
C LEU A 69 -21.10 -2.05 -13.65
N THR A 70 -20.30 -2.82 -14.38
CA THR A 70 -18.96 -2.40 -14.81
C THR A 70 -19.00 -1.26 -15.83
N SER A 71 -19.92 -1.30 -16.81
CA SER A 71 -20.11 -0.19 -17.75
C SER A 71 -20.58 1.10 -17.06
N LEU A 72 -21.41 0.98 -16.02
CA LEU A 72 -21.84 2.13 -15.23
C LEU A 72 -20.67 2.74 -14.46
N VAL A 73 -19.88 1.93 -13.74
CA VAL A 73 -18.71 2.40 -12.98
C VAL A 73 -17.63 3.01 -13.87
N ALA A 74 -17.43 2.47 -15.08
CA ALA A 74 -16.45 2.97 -16.04
C ALA A 74 -16.84 4.32 -16.66
N LYS A 75 -18.14 4.55 -16.91
CA LYS A 75 -18.60 5.74 -17.65
C LYS A 75 -19.22 6.82 -16.78
N TRP A 76 -20.01 6.43 -15.77
CA TRP A 76 -20.86 7.31 -14.99
C TRP A 76 -20.40 7.34 -13.53
N PRO A 77 -19.55 8.31 -13.16
CA PRO A 77 -19.09 8.42 -11.78
C PRO A 77 -20.27 8.76 -10.86
N THR A 78 -20.43 8.00 -9.79
CA THR A 78 -21.48 8.17 -8.80
C THR A 78 -20.91 8.04 -7.38
N THR A 79 -21.64 8.55 -6.39
CA THR A 79 -21.27 8.40 -4.97
C THR A 79 -21.48 6.98 -4.43
N VAL A 80 -22.17 6.11 -5.17
CA VAL A 80 -22.43 4.71 -4.79
C VAL A 80 -21.52 3.71 -5.51
N LYS A 81 -20.46 4.19 -6.18
CA LYS A 81 -19.57 3.35 -7.00
C LYS A 81 -19.03 2.12 -6.25
N ASP A 82 -18.75 2.24 -4.95
CA ASP A 82 -18.15 1.15 -4.16
C ASP A 82 -19.14 -0.01 -3.97
N ASP A 83 -20.43 0.28 -3.80
CA ASP A 83 -21.49 -0.73 -3.76
C ASP A 83 -21.65 -1.44 -5.12
N LEU A 84 -21.45 -0.71 -6.22
CA LEU A 84 -21.49 -1.26 -7.57
C LEU A 84 -20.31 -2.19 -7.85
N ILE A 85 -19.10 -1.77 -7.46
CA ILE A 85 -17.88 -2.59 -7.55
C ILE A 85 -18.04 -3.86 -6.73
N ARG A 86 -18.55 -3.75 -5.50
CA ARG A 86 -18.81 -4.91 -4.64
C ARG A 86 -19.81 -5.88 -5.28
N GLN A 87 -20.93 -5.38 -5.78
CA GLN A 87 -21.92 -6.24 -6.43
C GLN A 87 -21.33 -6.88 -7.69
N ALA A 88 -20.62 -6.12 -8.54
CA ALA A 88 -19.97 -6.65 -9.73
C ALA A 88 -18.98 -7.77 -9.37
N TYR A 89 -18.20 -7.63 -8.30
CA TYR A 89 -17.32 -8.70 -7.83
C TYR A 89 -18.08 -9.97 -7.43
N LEU A 90 -19.21 -9.85 -6.73
CA LEU A 90 -20.04 -11.02 -6.39
C LEU A 90 -20.60 -11.73 -7.63
N GLU A 91 -21.01 -10.95 -8.65
CA GLU A 91 -21.41 -11.52 -9.94
C GLU A 91 -20.22 -12.24 -10.59
N HIS A 92 -19.04 -11.61 -10.60
CA HIS A 92 -17.81 -12.17 -11.17
C HIS A 92 -17.43 -13.51 -10.51
N GLN A 93 -17.47 -13.58 -9.18
CA GLN A 93 -17.22 -14.80 -8.43
C GLN A 93 -18.19 -15.92 -8.82
N PHE A 94 -19.48 -15.60 -8.91
CA PHE A 94 -20.49 -16.59 -9.31
C PHE A 94 -20.28 -17.10 -10.73
N ILE A 95 -19.91 -16.23 -11.68
CA ILE A 95 -19.71 -16.63 -13.07
C ILE A 95 -18.52 -17.58 -13.23
N HIS A 96 -17.47 -17.38 -12.42
CA HIS A 96 -16.25 -18.19 -12.47
C HIS A 96 -16.26 -19.38 -11.50
N ASP A 97 -17.42 -19.67 -10.87
CA ASP A 97 -17.58 -20.75 -9.89
C ASP A 97 -16.53 -20.68 -8.75
N ASP A 98 -16.27 -19.45 -8.27
CA ASP A 98 -15.35 -19.22 -7.16
C ASP A 98 -15.85 -19.97 -5.90
N PRO A 99 -14.96 -20.64 -5.14
CA PRO A 99 -15.35 -21.34 -3.91
C PRO A 99 -16.08 -20.46 -2.87
N ASN A 100 -15.87 -19.15 -2.92
CA ASN A 100 -16.50 -18.16 -2.04
C ASN A 100 -17.72 -17.48 -2.68
N ALA A 101 -18.13 -17.89 -3.88
CA ALA A 101 -19.30 -17.34 -4.54
C ALA A 101 -20.54 -17.54 -3.67
N VAL A 102 -21.33 -16.46 -3.53
CA VAL A 102 -22.62 -16.54 -2.85
C VAL A 102 -23.62 -17.34 -3.69
N LYS A 103 -24.54 -18.04 -3.02
CA LYS A 103 -25.63 -18.76 -3.71
C LYS A 103 -26.49 -17.81 -4.56
N ILE A 104 -27.02 -18.32 -5.67
CA ILE A 104 -27.77 -17.52 -6.65
C ILE A 104 -28.96 -16.76 -6.05
N GLU A 105 -29.69 -17.32 -5.08
CA GLU A 105 -30.80 -16.64 -4.42
C GLU A 105 -30.33 -15.41 -3.65
N ARG A 106 -29.19 -15.53 -2.94
CA ARG A 106 -28.58 -14.43 -2.22
C ARG A 106 -27.98 -13.41 -3.18
N LEU A 107 -27.33 -13.86 -4.25
CA LEU A 107 -26.80 -13.00 -5.30
C LEU A 107 -27.90 -12.13 -5.91
N ARG A 108 -29.03 -12.72 -6.28
CA ARG A 108 -30.22 -12.02 -6.81
C ARG A 108 -30.80 -11.02 -5.81
N GLN A 109 -30.86 -11.37 -4.52
CA GLN A 109 -31.34 -10.47 -3.47
C GLN A 109 -30.43 -9.24 -3.35
N LEU A 110 -29.11 -9.44 -3.29
CA LEU A 110 -28.13 -8.35 -3.21
C LEU A 110 -28.17 -7.49 -4.47
N ARG A 111 -28.22 -8.12 -5.66
CA ARG A 111 -28.40 -7.42 -6.93
C ARG A 111 -29.64 -6.54 -6.92
N GLN A 112 -30.79 -7.05 -6.46
CA GLN A 112 -32.02 -6.26 -6.37
C GLN A 112 -31.86 -5.05 -5.45
N GLN A 113 -31.17 -5.20 -4.31
CA GLN A 113 -30.90 -4.09 -3.39
C GLN A 113 -30.06 -3.01 -4.08
N THR A 114 -28.96 -3.40 -4.73
CA THR A 114 -28.10 -2.49 -5.49
C THR A 114 -28.85 -1.79 -6.63
N MET A 115 -29.66 -2.53 -7.40
CA MET A 115 -30.44 -1.94 -8.50
C MET A 115 -31.55 -1.01 -8.01
N ASN A 116 -32.18 -1.29 -6.88
CA ASN A 116 -33.17 -0.39 -6.28
C ASN A 116 -32.52 0.91 -5.78
N GLN A 117 -31.34 0.82 -5.15
CA GLN A 117 -30.56 1.99 -4.74
C GLN A 117 -30.18 2.83 -5.96
N LEU A 118 -29.68 2.19 -7.02
CA LEU A 118 -29.39 2.85 -8.29
C LEU A 118 -30.61 3.53 -8.91
N ALA A 119 -31.76 2.86 -8.92
CA ALA A 119 -33.00 3.39 -9.48
C ALA A 119 -33.55 4.61 -8.71
N SER A 120 -33.17 4.76 -7.43
CA SER A 120 -33.49 5.95 -6.63
C SER A 120 -32.59 7.15 -6.92
N LEU A 121 -31.43 6.91 -7.55
CA LEU A 121 -30.42 7.93 -7.86
C LEU A 121 -30.42 8.33 -9.34
N LEU A 122 -30.59 7.37 -10.24
CA LEU A 122 -30.49 7.57 -11.68
C LEU A 122 -31.88 7.65 -12.35
N PRO A 123 -32.01 8.38 -13.47
CA PRO A 123 -33.21 8.34 -14.30
C PRO A 123 -33.55 6.88 -14.65
N THR A 124 -34.76 6.45 -14.31
CA THR A 124 -35.19 5.06 -14.46
C THR A 124 -36.57 5.01 -15.08
N VAL A 125 -36.78 4.17 -16.10
CA VAL A 125 -38.10 3.84 -16.66
C VAL A 125 -38.40 2.35 -16.46
N THR A 126 -39.67 2.03 -16.20
CA THR A 126 -40.12 0.64 -16.12
C THR A 126 -40.97 0.29 -17.35
N ILE A 127 -40.57 -0.76 -18.04
CA ILE A 127 -41.21 -1.29 -19.25
C ILE A 127 -41.83 -2.64 -18.92
N VAL A 128 -43.11 -2.78 -19.22
CA VAL A 128 -43.84 -4.05 -19.08
C VAL A 128 -43.93 -4.71 -20.45
N LEU A 129 -43.34 -5.90 -20.57
CA LEU A 129 -43.41 -6.75 -21.75
C LEU A 129 -44.52 -7.77 -21.58
N SER A 130 -45.49 -7.76 -22.50
CA SER A 130 -46.62 -8.69 -22.58
C SER A 130 -46.61 -9.42 -23.93
N ASP A 131 -47.50 -10.40 -24.12
CA ASP A 131 -47.68 -11.06 -25.42
C ASP A 131 -48.14 -10.11 -26.54
N GLN A 132 -48.70 -8.95 -26.19
CA GLN A 132 -49.18 -7.94 -27.13
C GLN A 132 -48.13 -6.87 -27.47
N GLY A 133 -46.97 -6.87 -26.80
CA GLY A 133 -45.93 -5.86 -26.95
C GLY A 133 -45.46 -5.26 -25.62
N ALA A 134 -44.62 -4.24 -25.74
CA ALA A 134 -44.02 -3.53 -24.61
C ALA A 134 -44.65 -2.15 -24.39
N THR A 135 -44.92 -1.81 -23.13
CA THR A 135 -45.50 -0.51 -22.73
C THR A 135 -44.78 0.06 -21.52
N LEU A 136 -44.89 1.37 -21.29
CA LEU A 136 -44.44 1.97 -20.03
C LEU A 136 -45.38 1.57 -18.89
N ALA A 137 -44.81 1.16 -17.76
CA ALA A 137 -45.57 0.88 -16.55
C ALA A 137 -46.33 2.12 -16.05
N ASP A 138 -45.70 3.29 -16.17
CA ASP A 138 -46.32 4.59 -15.90
C ASP A 138 -46.26 5.46 -17.17
N PRO A 139 -47.36 5.57 -17.93
CA PRO A 139 -47.42 6.42 -19.12
C PRO A 139 -47.31 7.92 -18.83
N GLN A 140 -47.51 8.36 -17.58
CA GLN A 140 -47.40 9.76 -17.16
C GLN A 140 -45.99 10.13 -16.70
N GLN A 141 -45.11 9.13 -16.51
CA GLN A 141 -43.73 9.37 -16.13
C GLN A 141 -43.04 10.26 -17.17
N GLN A 142 -42.56 11.42 -16.73
CA GLN A 142 -41.81 12.35 -17.57
C GLN A 142 -40.34 12.38 -17.15
N LEU A 143 -39.43 12.12 -18.09
CA LEU A 143 -37.99 12.25 -17.86
C LEU A 143 -37.55 13.70 -18.01
N GLN A 144 -36.80 14.21 -17.05
CA GLN A 144 -36.17 15.52 -17.17
C GLN A 144 -34.75 15.38 -17.72
N LEU A 145 -34.47 16.02 -18.85
CA LEU A 145 -33.14 16.05 -19.46
C LEU A 145 -32.58 17.47 -19.41
N SER A 146 -31.26 17.58 -19.28
CA SER A 146 -30.55 18.85 -19.39
C SER A 146 -29.87 18.95 -20.74
N ARG A 147 -30.11 20.06 -21.43
CA ARG A 147 -29.52 20.34 -22.75
C ARG A 147 -27.98 20.33 -22.65
N GLY A 148 -27.34 19.64 -23.57
CA GLY A 148 -25.89 19.49 -23.65
C GLY A 148 -25.26 18.49 -22.67
N LEU A 149 -25.99 18.04 -21.64
CA LEU A 149 -25.46 17.10 -20.63
C LEU A 149 -25.94 15.68 -20.95
N GLU A 150 -24.98 14.74 -20.91
CA GLU A 150 -25.27 13.32 -21.10
C GLU A 150 -25.59 12.66 -19.74
N SER A 151 -26.65 11.85 -19.68
CA SER A 151 -27.13 11.19 -18.44
C SER A 151 -27.39 9.70 -18.69
N PRO A 152 -27.19 8.81 -17.70
CA PRO A 152 -27.61 7.42 -17.81
C PRO A 152 -29.13 7.29 -17.76
N LEU A 153 -29.67 6.27 -18.43
CA LEU A 153 -31.05 5.79 -18.27
C LEU A 153 -31.02 4.32 -17.89
N LEU A 154 -31.58 4.00 -16.73
CA LEU A 154 -31.89 2.62 -16.36
C LEU A 154 -33.25 2.23 -16.91
N CYS A 155 -33.31 1.10 -17.61
CA CYS A 155 -34.56 0.53 -18.12
C CYS A 155 -34.81 -0.78 -17.37
N ARG A 156 -35.79 -0.79 -16.47
CA ARG A 156 -36.29 -2.00 -15.82
C ARG A 156 -37.31 -2.66 -16.74
N VAL A 157 -37.04 -3.86 -17.23
CA VAL A 157 -37.97 -4.62 -18.08
C VAL A 157 -38.57 -5.75 -17.26
N ILE A 158 -39.89 -5.73 -17.10
CA ILE A 158 -40.67 -6.78 -16.43
C ILE A 158 -41.35 -7.61 -17.51
N ASN A 159 -41.04 -8.90 -17.57
CA ASN A 159 -41.68 -9.81 -18.52
C ASN A 159 -42.93 -10.43 -17.87
N GLN A 160 -44.11 -9.92 -18.25
CA GLN A 160 -45.42 -10.44 -17.86
C GLN A 160 -46.02 -11.40 -18.89
N SER A 161 -45.31 -11.72 -19.97
CA SER A 161 -45.75 -12.77 -20.89
C SER A 161 -45.60 -14.16 -20.27
N ASP A 162 -46.34 -15.13 -20.79
CA ASP A 162 -46.26 -16.52 -20.37
C ASP A 162 -44.98 -17.23 -20.86
N GLN A 163 -44.16 -16.54 -21.67
CA GLN A 163 -42.98 -17.11 -22.29
C GLN A 163 -41.70 -16.36 -21.92
N ARG A 164 -40.59 -17.09 -22.01
CA ARG A 164 -39.26 -16.48 -21.98
C ARG A 164 -39.05 -15.69 -23.27
N ARG A 165 -38.59 -14.44 -23.15
CA ARG A 165 -38.36 -13.54 -24.29
C ARG A 165 -36.89 -13.14 -24.34
N ALA A 166 -36.25 -13.20 -25.50
CA ALA A 166 -34.95 -12.57 -25.71
C ALA A 166 -35.18 -11.09 -25.98
N VAL A 167 -34.69 -10.20 -25.13
CA VAL A 167 -34.99 -8.76 -25.14
C VAL A 167 -33.73 -7.97 -25.48
N ARG A 168 -33.87 -7.04 -26.43
CA ARG A 168 -32.91 -5.99 -26.73
C ARG A 168 -33.57 -4.63 -26.60
N ILE A 169 -32.87 -3.67 -26.01
CA ILE A 169 -33.30 -2.27 -26.00
C ILE A 169 -32.39 -1.47 -26.93
N ALA A 170 -32.95 -0.90 -27.98
CA ALA A 170 -32.29 0.06 -28.84
C ALA A 170 -32.99 1.41 -28.72
N ALA A 171 -32.22 2.49 -28.66
CA ALA A 171 -32.77 3.84 -28.67
C ALA A 171 -33.09 4.26 -30.11
N ILE A 172 -34.34 4.68 -30.39
CA ILE A 172 -34.71 5.30 -31.68
C ILE A 172 -34.75 6.82 -31.48
N ARG A 173 -34.05 7.50 -32.40
CA ARG A 173 -33.98 8.96 -32.69
C ARG A 173 -35.10 9.86 -32.10
N PRO A 174 -34.82 11.15 -31.81
CA PRO A 174 -33.66 11.91 -32.28
C PRO A 174 -32.57 12.04 -31.21
N GLN A 175 -31.40 11.47 -31.53
CA GLN A 175 -30.08 11.83 -31.01
C GLN A 175 -29.68 11.30 -29.62
N LEU A 176 -30.06 10.06 -29.34
CA LEU A 176 -29.34 9.22 -28.37
C LEU A 176 -28.15 8.61 -29.11
N VAL A 177 -26.93 8.92 -28.69
CA VAL A 177 -25.76 8.17 -29.14
C VAL A 177 -25.82 6.83 -28.40
N PRO A 178 -25.94 5.68 -29.09
CA PRO A 178 -25.83 4.39 -28.43
C PRO A 178 -24.50 4.40 -27.68
N ALA A 179 -24.53 4.19 -26.36
CA ALA A 179 -23.30 3.90 -25.68
C ALA A 179 -22.76 2.59 -26.31
N GLU A 180 -21.48 2.57 -26.68
CA GLU A 180 -20.74 1.31 -26.80
C GLU A 180 -20.73 0.70 -25.39
N THR A 181 -21.82 0.05 -25.00
CA THR A 181 -22.00 -0.42 -23.62
C THR A 181 -21.26 -1.71 -23.34
N GLY A 182 -20.65 -2.34 -24.35
CA GLY A 182 -20.10 -3.69 -24.25
C GLY A 182 -21.12 -4.75 -23.82
N LEU A 183 -22.41 -4.38 -23.70
CA LEU A 183 -23.49 -5.26 -23.26
C LEU A 183 -23.83 -6.25 -24.38
N PRO A 184 -24.24 -7.49 -24.06
CA PRO A 184 -24.73 -8.43 -25.05
C PRO A 184 -25.89 -7.82 -25.85
N ASP A 185 -25.91 -8.08 -27.16
CA ASP A 185 -26.93 -7.57 -28.10
C ASP A 185 -28.38 -7.92 -27.70
N SER A 186 -28.58 -8.91 -26.83
CA SER A 186 -29.87 -9.24 -26.22
C SER A 186 -29.68 -10.08 -24.95
N THR A 187 -30.64 -10.03 -24.02
CA THR A 187 -30.66 -10.90 -22.83
C THR A 187 -31.99 -11.63 -22.72
N ARG A 188 -31.99 -12.88 -22.23
CA ARG A 188 -33.22 -13.68 -22.09
C ARG A 188 -33.88 -13.41 -20.75
N VAL A 189 -35.11 -12.89 -20.78
CA VAL A 189 -35.93 -12.59 -19.61
C VAL A 189 -36.97 -13.69 -19.44
N ALA A 190 -36.97 -14.38 -18.29
CA ALA A 190 -37.93 -15.43 -18.00
C ALA A 190 -39.35 -14.87 -17.82
N ALA A 191 -40.37 -15.71 -18.00
CA ALA A 191 -41.75 -15.34 -17.70
C ALA A 191 -41.89 -15.00 -16.20
N GLY A 192 -42.56 -13.89 -15.89
CA GLY A 192 -42.75 -13.40 -14.52
C GLY A 192 -41.50 -12.82 -13.86
N SER A 193 -40.39 -12.63 -14.58
CA SER A 193 -39.14 -12.06 -14.03
C SER A 193 -38.84 -10.66 -14.56
N GLU A 194 -37.83 -10.00 -13.99
CA GLU A 194 -37.33 -8.71 -14.45
C GLU A 194 -35.84 -8.73 -14.77
N THR A 195 -35.42 -7.78 -15.60
CA THR A 195 -34.01 -7.49 -15.86
C THR A 195 -33.81 -5.98 -16.05
N TRP A 196 -32.56 -5.55 -16.05
CA TRP A 196 -32.17 -4.15 -16.15
C TRP A 196 -31.30 -3.92 -17.37
N PHE A 197 -31.48 -2.80 -18.05
CA PHE A 197 -30.62 -2.35 -19.14
C PHE A 197 -30.14 -0.94 -18.87
N LEU A 198 -28.98 -0.59 -19.43
CA LEU A 198 -28.41 0.74 -19.36
C LEU A 198 -28.41 1.38 -20.75
N SER A 199 -28.93 2.60 -20.84
CA SER A 199 -28.85 3.46 -22.02
C SER A 199 -28.27 4.83 -21.66
N SER A 200 -27.99 5.66 -22.67
CA SER A 200 -27.49 7.02 -22.49
C SER A 200 -28.42 8.04 -23.12
N LEU A 201 -28.63 9.14 -22.41
CA LEU A 201 -29.51 10.25 -22.76
C LEU A 201 -28.67 11.48 -23.05
N LYS A 202 -28.73 12.02 -24.28
CA LYS A 202 -28.10 13.30 -24.62
C LYS A 202 -29.03 14.09 -25.53
N VAL A 203 -29.27 15.35 -25.19
CA VAL A 203 -29.94 16.30 -26.08
C VAL A 203 -28.90 17.32 -26.51
N PRO A 204 -28.50 17.37 -27.80
CA PRO A 204 -27.49 18.32 -28.25
C PRO A 204 -27.85 19.77 -27.95
N PRO A 205 -26.87 20.66 -27.69
CA PRO A 205 -27.13 22.05 -27.34
C PRO A 205 -28.04 22.78 -28.32
N GLU A 206 -27.87 22.52 -29.62
CA GLU A 206 -28.56 23.24 -30.70
C GLU A 206 -29.81 22.53 -31.25
N SER A 207 -30.19 21.35 -30.71
CA SER A 207 -31.34 20.60 -31.25
C SER A 207 -32.68 21.15 -30.76
N GLU A 208 -33.75 21.00 -31.55
CA GLU A 208 -35.11 21.15 -31.02
C GLU A 208 -35.32 20.21 -29.83
N ALA A 209 -36.02 20.69 -28.80
CA ALA A 209 -36.27 19.90 -27.60
C ALA A 209 -37.32 18.82 -27.91
N PRO A 210 -36.97 17.51 -27.86
CA PRO A 210 -37.98 16.47 -28.03
C PRO A 210 -38.99 16.51 -26.88
N GLU A 211 -40.28 16.45 -27.22
CA GLU A 211 -41.35 16.22 -26.23
C GLU A 211 -41.43 14.75 -25.79
N ARG A 212 -40.93 13.84 -26.64
CA ARG A 212 -40.90 12.40 -26.38
C ARG A 212 -39.63 11.74 -26.91
N MET A 213 -39.22 10.67 -26.26
CA MET A 213 -38.16 9.77 -26.65
C MET A 213 -38.72 8.38 -26.94
N THR A 214 -38.18 7.65 -27.92
CA THR A 214 -38.65 6.31 -28.25
C THR A 214 -37.57 5.27 -27.99
N LEU A 215 -37.90 4.26 -27.18
CA LEU A 215 -37.10 3.04 -27.03
C LEU A 215 -37.71 1.92 -27.86
N GLN A 216 -36.91 1.31 -28.72
CA GLN A 216 -37.25 0.07 -29.40
C GLN A 216 -36.93 -1.10 -28.50
N LEU A 217 -37.94 -1.91 -28.20
CA LEU A 217 -37.77 -3.20 -27.57
C LEU A 217 -37.93 -4.27 -28.63
N GLU A 218 -36.88 -5.04 -28.91
CA GLU A 218 -36.97 -6.21 -29.78
C GLU A 218 -37.11 -7.45 -28.89
N SER A 219 -38.19 -8.21 -29.07
CA SER A 219 -38.43 -9.45 -28.35
C SER A 219 -38.73 -10.62 -29.28
N GLN A 220 -37.93 -11.69 -29.24
CA GLN A 220 -38.13 -12.87 -30.10
C GLN A 220 -39.27 -13.79 -29.61
N PRO A 221 -40.00 -14.47 -30.53
CA PRO A 221 -39.96 -14.30 -31.98
C PRO A 221 -40.83 -13.11 -32.41
N ASP A 222 -40.19 -12.08 -32.98
CA ASP A 222 -40.79 -11.02 -33.83
C ASP A 222 -41.70 -9.94 -33.23
N VAL A 223 -41.68 -9.67 -31.92
CA VAL A 223 -42.37 -8.50 -31.34
C VAL A 223 -41.38 -7.34 -31.17
N VAL A 224 -41.43 -6.39 -32.11
CA VAL A 224 -40.76 -5.09 -32.01
C VAL A 224 -41.76 -4.08 -31.47
N SER A 225 -41.50 -3.51 -30.30
CA SER A 225 -42.35 -2.50 -29.67
C SER A 225 -41.61 -1.18 -29.54
N ASN A 226 -42.27 -0.09 -29.92
CA ASN A 226 -41.77 1.26 -29.71
C ASN A 226 -42.41 1.85 -28.46
N VAL A 227 -41.60 2.00 -27.41
CA VAL A 227 -42.00 2.54 -26.12
C VAL A 227 -41.68 4.03 -26.11
N SER A 228 -42.72 4.86 -26.16
CA SER A 228 -42.56 6.31 -26.20
C SER A 228 -42.65 6.93 -24.79
N ILE A 229 -41.61 7.63 -24.36
CA ILE A 229 -41.44 8.23 -23.04
C ILE A 229 -41.58 9.74 -23.14
N PRO A 230 -42.48 10.40 -22.37
CA PRO A 230 -42.51 11.85 -22.25
C PRO A 230 -41.18 12.42 -21.72
N VAL A 231 -40.69 13.48 -22.35
CA VAL A 231 -39.43 14.15 -21.97
C VAL A 231 -39.66 15.64 -21.76
N ARG A 232 -38.99 16.20 -20.76
CA ARG A 232 -38.88 17.64 -20.54
C ARG A 232 -37.42 18.05 -20.62
N VAL A 233 -37.06 18.82 -21.64
CA VAL A 233 -35.70 19.36 -21.78
C VAL A 233 -35.61 20.71 -21.07
N THR A 234 -34.58 20.87 -20.26
CA THR A 234 -34.29 22.08 -19.50
C THR A 234 -32.91 22.64 -19.86
N ALA A 235 -32.72 23.95 -19.69
CA ALA A 235 -31.40 24.55 -19.79
C ALA A 235 -30.54 24.13 -18.57
N PRO A 236 -29.24 23.83 -18.75
CA PRO A 236 -28.36 23.53 -17.64
C PRO A 236 -28.23 24.74 -16.71
N ALA A 237 -28.04 24.47 -15.43
CA ALA A 237 -27.61 25.47 -14.46
C ALA A 237 -26.07 25.46 -14.37
N THR A 238 -25.48 26.54 -13.87
CA THR A 238 -24.02 26.66 -13.72
C THR A 238 -23.61 27.03 -12.31
N PHE A 239 -22.56 26.39 -11.82
CA PHE A 239 -21.87 26.79 -10.60
C PHE A 239 -20.49 27.34 -10.93
N GLN A 240 -20.08 28.37 -10.22
CA GLN A 240 -18.67 28.68 -10.02
C GLN A 240 -18.31 28.28 -8.59
N ILE A 241 -17.31 27.41 -8.43
CA ILE A 241 -16.92 26.85 -7.14
C ILE A 241 -15.51 27.34 -6.81
N GLU A 242 -15.30 27.77 -5.56
CA GLU A 242 -14.00 28.17 -5.03
C GLU A 242 -13.80 27.55 -3.64
N LEU A 243 -12.56 27.10 -3.38
CA LEU A 243 -12.17 26.44 -2.13
C LEU A 243 -11.20 27.32 -1.35
N SER A 244 -11.42 27.45 -0.04
CA SER A 244 -10.53 28.22 0.83
C SER A 244 -10.25 27.53 2.17
N GLU A 245 -9.08 27.78 2.76
CA GLU A 245 -8.75 27.42 4.14
C GLU A 245 -8.36 28.72 4.86
N GLN A 246 -9.07 29.05 5.95
CA GLN A 246 -8.84 30.28 6.71
C GLN A 246 -8.87 31.56 5.83
N GLY A 247 -9.72 31.58 4.80
CA GLY A 247 -9.88 32.69 3.87
C GLY A 247 -8.82 32.78 2.77
N SER A 248 -7.87 31.84 2.69
CA SER A 248 -6.91 31.74 1.59
C SER A 248 -7.33 30.66 0.59
N PRO A 249 -7.24 30.90 -0.73
CA PRO A 249 -7.49 29.86 -1.72
C PRO A 249 -6.57 28.65 -1.53
N VAL A 250 -7.12 27.45 -1.64
CA VAL A 250 -6.38 26.19 -1.50
C VAL A 250 -6.80 25.18 -2.55
N ALA A 251 -5.90 24.23 -2.83
CA ALA A 251 -6.25 23.06 -3.63
C ALA A 251 -7.06 22.04 -2.81
N GLY A 252 -7.91 21.28 -3.49
CA GLY A 252 -8.73 20.23 -2.89
C GLY A 252 -9.43 19.34 -3.92
N ARG A 253 -10.15 18.34 -3.44
CA ARG A 253 -11.07 17.53 -4.25
C ARG A 253 -12.47 18.11 -4.20
N VAL A 254 -13.16 18.08 -5.33
CA VAL A 254 -14.54 18.53 -5.45
C VAL A 254 -15.41 17.46 -6.08
N THR A 255 -16.45 17.05 -5.38
CA THR A 255 -17.51 16.15 -5.87
C THR A 255 -18.77 16.97 -6.12
N VAL A 256 -19.31 16.93 -7.33
CA VAL A 256 -20.54 17.64 -7.71
C VAL A 256 -21.60 16.62 -8.12
N GLN A 257 -22.32 16.07 -7.15
CA GLN A 257 -23.38 15.09 -7.37
C GLN A 257 -24.66 15.80 -7.84
N CYS A 258 -25.12 15.45 -9.04
CA CYS A 258 -26.26 16.09 -9.69
C CYS A 258 -27.59 15.37 -9.44
N SER A 259 -28.68 15.99 -9.87
CA SER A 259 -30.05 15.48 -9.69
C SER A 259 -30.36 14.23 -10.52
N ASP A 260 -29.51 13.91 -11.49
CA ASP A 260 -29.53 12.67 -12.26
C ASP A 260 -28.61 11.58 -11.68
N GLY A 261 -28.08 11.83 -10.47
CA GLY A 261 -27.22 10.92 -9.72
C GLY A 261 -25.76 10.88 -10.18
N VAL A 262 -25.41 11.56 -11.28
CA VAL A 262 -24.05 11.58 -11.82
C VAL A 262 -23.22 12.66 -11.16
N CYS A 263 -21.96 12.35 -10.86
CA CYS A 263 -20.96 13.34 -10.44
C CYS A 263 -20.37 14.03 -11.67
N ARG A 264 -20.52 15.35 -11.79
CA ARG A 264 -20.00 16.10 -12.95
C ARG A 264 -18.60 16.61 -12.65
N LEU A 265 -17.67 16.30 -13.55
CA LEU A 265 -16.30 16.76 -13.51
C LEU A 265 -16.17 18.00 -14.41
N ALA A 266 -15.53 19.05 -13.91
CA ALA A 266 -15.24 20.27 -14.65
C ALA A 266 -14.01 20.98 -14.06
N GLY A 267 -13.53 22.02 -14.74
CA GLY A 267 -12.27 22.67 -14.43
C GLY A 267 -11.10 22.09 -15.22
N GLU A 268 -9.91 22.66 -15.01
CA GLU A 268 -8.72 22.40 -15.82
C GLU A 268 -8.33 20.90 -15.87
N HIS A 269 -8.59 20.17 -14.79
CA HIS A 269 -8.14 18.78 -14.64
C HIS A 269 -9.22 17.73 -14.89
N ALA A 270 -10.41 18.12 -15.36
CA ALA A 270 -11.54 17.20 -15.56
C ALA A 270 -11.34 16.17 -16.68
N ASP A 271 -10.51 16.52 -17.67
CA ASP A 271 -10.18 15.65 -18.82
C ASP A 271 -8.87 14.89 -18.63
N ASN A 272 -8.16 15.09 -17.50
CA ASN A 272 -6.97 14.30 -17.18
C ASN A 272 -7.41 12.94 -16.61
N SER A 273 -7.31 11.89 -17.42
CA SER A 273 -7.70 10.52 -17.02
C SER A 273 -6.82 9.94 -15.92
N THR A 274 -5.56 10.38 -15.78
CA THR A 274 -4.68 10.00 -14.66
C THR A 274 -5.24 10.48 -13.33
N LEU A 275 -5.98 11.59 -13.31
CA LEU A 275 -6.61 12.10 -12.09
C LEU A 275 -8.05 11.65 -11.90
N THR A 276 -8.74 11.29 -12.99
CA THR A 276 -10.19 11.06 -12.99
C THR A 276 -10.59 9.60 -13.26
N GLU A 277 -9.65 8.73 -13.61
CA GLU A 277 -9.89 7.31 -13.88
C GLU A 277 -8.85 6.43 -13.18
N LYS A 278 -9.30 5.28 -12.66
CA LYS A 278 -8.45 4.31 -11.96
C LYS A 278 -8.81 2.87 -12.30
N PRO A 279 -7.84 1.96 -12.43
CA PRO A 279 -8.15 0.53 -12.51
C PRO A 279 -8.84 0.05 -11.21
N ILE A 280 -9.69 -0.97 -11.32
CA ILE A 280 -10.31 -1.63 -10.16
C ILE A 280 -9.49 -2.89 -9.86
N ILE A 281 -8.52 -2.72 -8.98
CA ILE A 281 -7.51 -3.75 -8.68
C ILE A 281 -7.95 -4.61 -7.49
N TYR A 282 -8.66 -4.00 -6.53
CA TYR A 282 -9.14 -4.69 -5.33
C TYR A 282 -10.64 -4.46 -5.15
N PRO A 283 -11.46 -5.50 -5.35
CA PRO A 283 -11.13 -6.80 -5.94
C PRO A 283 -10.87 -6.69 -7.46
N PRO A 284 -10.12 -7.63 -8.07
CA PRO A 284 -9.85 -7.55 -9.50
C PRO A 284 -11.11 -7.89 -10.29
N ILE A 285 -11.52 -6.98 -11.17
CA ILE A 285 -12.66 -7.19 -12.08
C ILE A 285 -12.35 -6.83 -13.55
N GLY A 286 -11.09 -6.48 -13.86
CA GLY A 286 -10.63 -6.29 -15.24
C GLY A 286 -11.19 -5.06 -15.96
N THR A 287 -11.54 -4.01 -15.22
CA THR A 287 -11.99 -2.73 -15.80
C THR A 287 -11.52 -1.53 -14.96
N SER A 288 -11.72 -0.32 -15.49
CA SER A 288 -11.45 0.95 -14.81
C SER A 288 -12.73 1.60 -14.31
N GLN A 289 -12.60 2.43 -13.28
CA GLN A 289 -13.66 3.30 -12.75
C GLN A 289 -13.35 4.75 -13.08
N ARG A 290 -14.41 5.53 -13.34
CA ARG A 290 -14.32 6.99 -13.29
C ARG A 290 -14.58 7.48 -11.88
N LEU A 291 -13.70 8.34 -11.37
CA LEU A 291 -13.77 8.87 -10.00
C LEU A 291 -14.87 9.94 -9.88
N PRO A 292 -15.52 10.05 -8.71
CA PRO A 292 -16.63 10.98 -8.49
C PRO A 292 -16.20 12.42 -8.20
N PHE A 293 -14.90 12.69 -8.19
CA PHE A 293 -14.34 13.99 -7.87
C PHE A 293 -13.33 14.44 -8.92
N VAL A 294 -13.05 15.74 -8.91
CA VAL A 294 -11.96 16.38 -9.66
C VAL A 294 -11.05 17.11 -8.67
N TYR A 295 -9.77 17.21 -8.98
CA TYR A 295 -8.85 18.10 -8.27
C TYR A 295 -8.96 19.52 -8.82
N SER A 296 -8.88 20.50 -7.95
CA SER A 296 -8.94 21.92 -8.29
C SER A 296 -8.04 22.70 -7.35
N ASP A 297 -7.30 23.66 -7.89
CA ASP A 297 -6.40 24.59 -7.19
C ASP A 297 -6.80 26.06 -7.38
N GLY A 298 -7.99 26.29 -7.92
CA GLY A 298 -8.56 27.60 -8.20
C GLY A 298 -10.03 27.52 -8.64
N PRO A 299 -10.70 28.66 -8.80
CA PRO A 299 -12.11 28.70 -9.11
C PRO A 299 -12.39 28.08 -10.48
N PHE A 300 -13.43 27.24 -10.56
CA PHE A 300 -13.86 26.63 -11.83
C PHE A 300 -15.37 26.66 -11.99
N THR A 301 -15.83 26.56 -13.24
CA THR A 301 -17.25 26.54 -13.58
C THR A 301 -17.68 25.13 -13.99
N VAL A 302 -18.81 24.65 -13.44
CA VAL A 302 -19.43 23.37 -13.79
C VAL A 302 -20.87 23.57 -14.23
N SER A 303 -21.26 22.92 -15.34
CA SER A 303 -22.64 22.85 -15.81
C SER A 303 -23.32 21.61 -15.23
N VAL A 304 -24.51 21.78 -14.65
CA VAL A 304 -25.27 20.73 -14.00
C VAL A 304 -26.73 20.73 -14.46
N PRO A 305 -27.45 19.60 -14.39
CA PRO A 305 -28.90 19.59 -14.58
C PRO A 305 -29.61 20.45 -13.53
N ALA A 306 -30.73 21.05 -13.91
CA ALA A 306 -31.59 21.74 -12.97
C ALA A 306 -32.20 20.76 -11.96
N GLY A 307 -32.15 21.09 -10.67
CA GLY A 307 -32.63 20.24 -9.59
C GLY A 307 -31.74 20.31 -8.36
N LYS A 308 -31.76 19.24 -7.58
CA LYS A 308 -30.90 19.06 -6.41
C LYS A 308 -29.46 18.78 -6.86
N THR A 309 -28.52 19.61 -6.42
CA THR A 309 -27.09 19.37 -6.57
C THR A 309 -26.43 19.39 -5.19
N ILE A 310 -25.62 18.37 -4.92
CA ILE A 310 -24.81 18.27 -3.70
C ILE A 310 -23.36 18.52 -4.09
N VAL A 311 -22.77 19.57 -3.54
CA VAL A 311 -21.36 19.90 -3.72
C VAL A 311 -20.61 19.54 -2.44
N THR A 312 -19.57 18.73 -2.57
CA THR A 312 -18.71 18.30 -1.47
C THR A 312 -17.27 18.68 -1.80
N VAL A 313 -16.62 19.39 -0.87
CA VAL A 313 -15.20 19.70 -0.94
C VAL A 313 -14.45 19.00 0.18
N GLU A 314 -13.26 18.49 -0.13
CA GLU A 314 -12.39 17.83 0.84
C GLU A 314 -10.91 18.13 0.56
N ARG A 315 -10.14 18.18 1.65
CA ARG A 315 -8.69 18.39 1.65
C ARG A 315 -8.07 17.48 2.69
N GLY A 316 -7.25 16.50 2.28
CA GLY A 316 -6.55 15.58 3.19
C GLY A 316 -7.36 14.93 4.32
N PHE A 317 -6.69 14.19 5.21
CA PHE A 317 -7.35 13.51 6.34
C PHE A 317 -7.47 14.38 7.59
N GLU A 318 -6.75 15.49 7.61
CA GLU A 318 -6.70 16.45 8.71
C GLU A 318 -7.83 17.49 8.66
N HIS A 319 -8.74 17.44 7.68
CA HIS A 319 -9.83 18.42 7.52
C HIS A 319 -11.21 17.79 7.53
N ARG A 320 -12.19 18.59 7.94
CA ARG A 320 -13.61 18.29 7.76
C ARG A 320 -13.97 18.40 6.29
N ARG A 321 -14.73 17.41 5.82
CA ARG A 321 -15.43 17.49 4.54
C ARG A 321 -16.56 18.51 4.66
N ARG A 322 -16.66 19.42 3.69
CA ARG A 322 -17.76 20.39 3.64
C ARG A 322 -18.72 20.02 2.51
N THR A 323 -19.97 19.74 2.87
CA THR A 323 -21.04 19.41 1.93
C THR A 323 -22.15 20.45 1.97
N VAL A 324 -22.60 20.89 0.80
CA VAL A 324 -23.70 21.85 0.63
C VAL A 324 -24.68 21.32 -0.41
N GLU A 325 -25.96 21.33 -0.05
CA GLU A 325 -27.06 21.03 -0.96
C GLU A 325 -27.63 22.35 -1.53
N VAL A 326 -27.85 22.37 -2.84
CA VAL A 326 -28.41 23.51 -3.55
C VAL A 326 -29.50 23.05 -4.50
N MET A 327 -30.63 23.74 -4.48
CA MET A 327 -31.70 23.58 -5.46
C MET A 327 -31.55 24.63 -6.56
N LEU A 328 -31.34 24.17 -7.80
CA LEU A 328 -31.14 25.04 -8.96
C LEU A 328 -32.31 25.01 -9.92
N LYS A 329 -32.68 26.21 -10.42
CA LYS A 329 -33.65 26.38 -11.50
C LYS A 329 -32.96 26.22 -12.87
N PRO A 330 -33.70 25.85 -13.93
CA PRO A 330 -33.17 25.84 -15.29
C PRO A 330 -32.51 27.17 -15.67
N GLY A 331 -31.29 27.11 -16.22
CA GLY A 331 -30.52 28.29 -16.64
C GLY A 331 -29.95 29.15 -15.50
N GLN A 332 -30.11 28.73 -14.23
CA GLN A 332 -29.60 29.50 -13.09
C GLN A 332 -28.08 29.41 -12.98
N SER A 333 -27.42 30.54 -12.74
CA SER A 333 -26.00 30.60 -12.36
C SER A 333 -25.85 30.95 -10.88
N LYS A 334 -24.91 30.29 -10.18
CA LYS A 334 -24.64 30.55 -8.76
C LYS A 334 -23.13 30.45 -8.47
N GLN A 335 -22.64 31.28 -7.56
CA GLN A 335 -21.29 31.15 -7.00
C GLN A 335 -21.35 30.45 -5.63
N LEU A 336 -20.39 29.56 -5.37
CA LEU A 336 -20.24 28.84 -4.12
C LEU A 336 -18.79 28.93 -3.66
N GLU A 337 -18.58 29.62 -2.54
CA GLU A 337 -17.33 29.60 -1.81
C GLU A 337 -17.46 28.61 -0.64
N LEU A 338 -16.55 27.63 -0.58
CA LEU A 338 -16.58 26.58 0.42
C LEU A 338 -15.24 26.54 1.16
N SER A 339 -15.30 26.73 2.48
CA SER A 339 -14.11 26.66 3.31
C SER A 339 -13.91 25.27 3.93
N CYS A 340 -12.67 24.76 3.84
CA CYS A 340 -12.22 23.55 4.51
C CYS A 340 -11.71 23.89 5.91
N GLU A 341 -12.26 23.24 6.93
CA GLU A 341 -11.87 23.44 8.32
C GLU A 341 -10.93 22.32 8.80
N ARG A 342 -9.76 22.67 9.34
CA ARG A 342 -8.82 21.71 9.91
C ARG A 342 -9.36 21.11 11.22
N LEU A 343 -9.35 19.78 11.32
CA LEU A 343 -9.73 18.98 12.49
C LEU A 343 -8.62 18.89 13.52
N VAL A 344 -7.39 18.67 13.03
CA VAL A 344 -6.17 18.49 13.81
C VAL A 344 -4.98 18.94 12.96
N ASP A 345 -3.94 19.46 13.58
CA ASP A 345 -2.67 19.75 12.90
C ASP A 345 -1.64 18.71 13.35
N MET A 346 -1.53 17.63 12.58
CA MET A 346 -0.65 16.51 12.94
C MET A 346 0.82 16.93 12.92
N ALA A 347 1.19 17.83 12.01
CA ALA A 347 2.57 18.27 11.90
C ALA A 347 3.01 19.18 13.04
N ALA A 348 2.09 19.96 13.62
CA ALA A 348 2.36 20.69 14.86
C ALA A 348 2.72 19.73 16.01
N ASP A 349 2.14 18.53 16.01
CA ASP A 349 2.46 17.44 16.95
C ASP A 349 3.61 16.54 16.44
N GLY A 350 4.34 16.94 15.39
CA GLY A 350 5.48 16.19 14.84
C GLY A 350 5.10 14.96 14.01
N TRP A 351 3.83 14.73 13.72
CA TRP A 351 3.36 13.64 12.85
C TRP A 351 3.24 14.12 11.40
N ILE A 352 4.07 13.58 10.52
CA ILE A 352 4.17 14.01 9.12
C ILE A 352 3.60 12.93 8.20
N SER A 353 2.59 13.30 7.41
CA SER A 353 1.94 12.41 6.45
C SER A 353 2.84 12.16 5.22
N GLY A 354 2.85 10.93 4.71
CA GLY A 354 3.60 10.59 3.51
C GLY A 354 3.10 9.36 2.78
N ASP A 355 3.18 9.42 1.45
CA ASP A 355 2.91 8.31 0.54
C ASP A 355 4.25 7.70 0.12
N THR A 356 4.47 6.44 0.51
CA THR A 356 5.73 5.73 0.28
C THR A 356 5.87 5.13 -1.12
N HIS A 357 4.80 5.13 -1.92
CA HIS A 357 4.75 4.37 -3.18
C HIS A 357 3.93 5.14 -4.22
N VAL A 358 4.59 5.97 -5.03
CA VAL A 358 3.96 6.77 -6.08
C VAL A 358 4.72 6.56 -7.38
N HIS A 359 4.03 6.31 -8.49
CA HIS A 359 4.58 6.45 -9.84
C HIS A 359 3.84 7.58 -10.55
N TRP A 360 4.45 8.75 -10.68
CA TRP A 360 3.78 9.92 -11.25
C TRP A 360 3.79 9.89 -12.78
N VAL A 361 2.97 9.02 -13.33
CA VAL A 361 2.87 8.71 -14.75
C VAL A 361 1.40 8.62 -15.13
N THR A 362 1.10 8.70 -16.42
CA THR A 362 -0.25 8.46 -16.92
C THR A 362 -0.72 7.05 -16.55
N ASN A 363 -2.03 6.77 -16.68
CA ASN A 363 -2.56 5.41 -16.50
C ASN A 363 -1.94 4.35 -17.46
N ALA A 364 -1.17 4.76 -18.47
CA ALA A 364 -0.39 3.88 -19.34
C ALA A 364 1.00 3.51 -18.76
N TRP A 365 1.36 4.06 -17.59
CA TRP A 365 2.61 3.83 -16.83
C TRP A 365 3.92 4.31 -17.47
N ASN A 366 3.96 4.45 -18.79
CA ASN A 366 5.17 4.70 -19.56
C ASN A 366 5.36 6.18 -19.98
N VAL A 367 4.44 7.06 -19.60
CA VAL A 367 4.47 8.50 -19.93
C VAL A 367 4.42 9.29 -18.64
N ASP A 368 5.41 10.17 -18.44
CA ASP A 368 5.48 11.05 -17.27
C ASP A 368 4.32 12.06 -17.26
N GLU A 369 3.76 12.29 -16.07
CA GLU A 369 2.92 13.45 -15.82
C GLU A 369 3.78 14.62 -15.29
N PRO A 370 3.37 15.89 -15.49
CA PRO A 370 4.11 17.04 -14.96
C PRO A 370 4.21 17.02 -13.43
N LEU A 371 5.38 17.32 -12.87
CA LEU A 371 5.57 17.39 -11.41
C LEU A 371 4.80 18.55 -10.77
N GLN A 372 4.47 19.59 -11.54
CA GLN A 372 3.55 20.66 -11.13
C GLN A 372 2.19 20.08 -10.72
N LEU A 373 1.71 19.08 -11.49
CA LEU A 373 0.46 18.40 -11.19
C LEU A 373 0.57 17.55 -9.92
N LEU A 374 1.69 16.84 -9.72
CA LEU A 374 1.94 16.11 -8.46
C LEU A 374 1.92 17.07 -7.27
N SER A 375 2.63 18.17 -7.38
CA SER A 375 2.72 19.23 -6.37
C SER A 375 1.34 19.82 -6.02
N MET A 376 0.44 19.96 -7.00
CA MET A 376 -0.93 20.40 -6.79
C MET A 376 -1.76 19.34 -6.06
N VAL A 377 -1.74 18.08 -6.54
CA VAL A 377 -2.49 16.98 -5.92
C VAL A 377 -2.00 16.73 -4.49
N GLN A 378 -0.69 16.83 -4.26
CA GLN A 378 -0.08 16.76 -2.94
C GLN A 378 -0.68 17.79 -1.96
N ARG A 379 -0.87 19.04 -2.40
CA ARG A 379 -1.48 20.12 -1.61
C ARG A 379 -2.98 19.93 -1.40
N ALA A 380 -3.67 19.40 -2.41
CA ALA A 380 -5.09 19.03 -2.33
C ALA A 380 -5.32 17.89 -1.32
N GLU A 381 -4.38 16.96 -1.23
CA GLU A 381 -4.43 15.83 -0.31
C GLU A 381 -3.88 16.12 1.10
N ASP A 382 -3.39 17.34 1.36
CA ASP A 382 -2.57 17.67 2.55
C ASP A 382 -1.51 16.60 2.85
N LEU A 383 -0.88 16.11 1.78
CA LEU A 383 0.10 15.03 1.83
C LEU A 383 1.50 15.64 1.94
N ARG A 384 2.13 15.61 3.11
CA ARG A 384 3.38 16.36 3.33
C ARG A 384 4.58 15.76 2.62
N VAL A 385 4.63 14.44 2.42
CA VAL A 385 5.72 13.76 1.70
C VAL A 385 5.16 12.91 0.56
N ALA A 386 5.68 13.10 -0.66
CA ALA A 386 5.38 12.25 -1.82
C ALA A 386 6.68 11.63 -2.36
N ASN A 387 6.76 10.30 -2.37
CA ASN A 387 7.90 9.55 -2.88
C ASN A 387 7.60 9.01 -4.29
N ASN A 388 8.08 9.72 -5.30
CA ASN A 388 7.89 9.40 -6.72
C ASN A 388 8.96 8.39 -7.20
N LEU A 389 8.58 7.12 -7.26
CA LEU A 389 9.45 5.98 -7.47
C LEU A 389 9.61 5.66 -8.94
N THR A 390 10.82 5.76 -9.47
CA THR A 390 11.16 5.26 -10.79
C THR A 390 11.17 3.73 -10.79
N LEU A 391 10.59 3.10 -11.81
CA LEU A 391 10.64 1.66 -12.04
C LEU A 391 11.09 1.34 -13.46
N LEU A 392 11.54 0.10 -13.67
CA LEU A 392 11.76 -0.49 -14.99
C LEU A 392 10.57 -1.37 -15.37
N GLN A 393 10.16 -1.28 -16.63
CA GLN A 393 9.31 -2.28 -17.27
C GLN A 393 9.77 -2.51 -18.71
N ARG A 394 10.01 -3.77 -19.09
CA ARG A 394 10.45 -4.18 -20.41
C ARG A 394 9.64 -5.38 -20.91
N TYR A 395 8.83 -5.13 -21.93
CA TYR A 395 8.15 -6.11 -22.75
C TYR A 395 8.92 -6.37 -24.05
N ALA A 396 8.46 -7.34 -24.85
CA ALA A 396 9.12 -7.69 -26.12
C ALA A 396 9.13 -6.54 -27.15
N ASN A 397 8.14 -5.65 -27.11
CA ASN A 397 7.94 -4.55 -28.06
C ASN A 397 8.12 -3.16 -27.44
N GLN A 398 8.41 -3.06 -26.14
CA GLN A 398 8.50 -1.78 -25.44
C GLN A 398 9.34 -1.91 -24.17
N ALA A 399 10.18 -0.91 -23.87
CA ALA A 399 10.87 -0.79 -22.59
C ALA A 399 10.80 0.66 -22.12
N PHE A 400 10.63 0.87 -20.82
CA PHE A 400 10.66 2.19 -20.21
C PHE A 400 11.22 2.15 -18.79
N ILE A 401 11.83 3.26 -18.40
CA ILE A 401 12.25 3.55 -17.03
C ILE A 401 11.57 4.85 -16.64
N LYS A 402 10.53 4.77 -15.81
CA LYS A 402 9.62 5.87 -15.48
C LYS A 402 9.07 5.71 -14.07
N PRO A 403 8.60 6.77 -13.42
CA PRO A 403 8.78 8.21 -13.70
C PRO A 403 10.24 8.64 -13.90
N SER A 404 10.52 9.62 -14.75
CA SER A 404 11.90 10.14 -14.99
C SER A 404 11.98 11.67 -15.07
N GLN A 405 11.07 12.38 -14.39
CA GLN A 405 10.95 13.84 -14.49
C GLN A 405 12.08 14.62 -13.80
N ALA A 406 12.76 14.02 -12.84
CA ALA A 406 13.85 14.63 -12.08
C ALA A 406 14.91 13.58 -11.71
N ALA A 407 16.08 14.04 -11.28
CA ALA A 407 17.11 13.19 -10.71
C ALA A 407 16.61 12.54 -9.40
N MET A 408 17.16 11.36 -9.07
CA MET A 408 16.95 10.74 -7.75
C MET A 408 17.29 11.72 -6.63
N GLY A 409 16.56 11.67 -5.52
CA GLY A 409 16.75 12.61 -4.43
C GLY A 409 15.64 13.67 -4.32
N LEU A 410 15.97 14.76 -3.61
CA LEU A 410 15.08 15.90 -3.38
C LEU A 410 14.75 16.66 -4.67
N VAL A 411 13.46 16.87 -4.95
CA VAL A 411 13.00 17.76 -6.02
C VAL A 411 12.76 19.17 -5.49
N LYS A 412 13.83 19.95 -5.40
CA LYS A 412 13.85 21.28 -4.77
C LYS A 412 12.76 22.25 -5.29
N GLY A 413 12.41 22.18 -6.58
CA GLY A 413 11.42 23.09 -7.18
C GLY A 413 9.98 22.93 -6.66
N PHE A 414 9.67 21.81 -6.02
CA PHE A 414 8.33 21.51 -5.48
C PHE A 414 8.33 21.22 -3.98
N SER A 415 9.48 21.40 -3.34
CA SER A 415 9.65 21.18 -1.90
C SER A 415 9.90 22.48 -1.15
N ASP A 416 9.29 22.58 0.03
CA ASP A 416 9.44 23.68 0.98
C ASP A 416 9.44 23.11 2.42
N SER A 417 9.27 23.96 3.43
CA SER A 417 9.26 23.52 4.83
C SER A 417 8.00 22.72 5.23
N SER A 418 6.97 22.70 4.39
CA SER A 418 5.68 22.02 4.64
C SER A 418 5.45 20.80 3.75
N PHE A 419 5.93 20.85 2.50
CA PHE A 419 5.77 19.80 1.49
C PHE A 419 7.12 19.34 0.95
N HIS A 420 7.28 18.03 0.78
CA HIS A 420 8.49 17.40 0.27
C HIS A 420 8.15 16.45 -0.87
N LEU A 421 8.84 16.62 -1.99
CA LEU A 421 8.79 15.72 -3.14
C LEU A 421 10.16 15.07 -3.32
N GLN A 422 10.18 13.74 -3.28
CA GLN A 422 11.37 12.91 -3.42
C GLN A 422 11.24 12.04 -4.67
N MET A 423 12.29 11.95 -5.47
CA MET A 423 12.46 10.86 -6.43
C MET A 423 13.14 9.66 -5.74
N GLY A 424 12.56 8.47 -5.89
CA GLY A 424 13.09 7.20 -5.39
C GLY A 424 12.99 6.10 -6.44
N GLU A 425 13.02 4.85 -6.02
CA GLU A 425 12.95 3.69 -6.94
C GLU A 425 12.00 2.62 -6.42
N GLU A 426 11.25 1.98 -7.32
CA GLU A 426 10.67 0.66 -7.05
C GLU A 426 11.50 -0.37 -7.82
N TYR A 427 12.30 -1.13 -7.08
CA TYR A 427 13.09 -2.23 -7.61
C TYR A 427 12.21 -3.47 -7.71
N ARG A 428 12.22 -4.14 -8.86
CA ARG A 428 11.20 -5.16 -9.17
C ARG A 428 11.78 -6.48 -9.66
N ASN A 429 11.24 -7.58 -9.11
CA ASN A 429 11.24 -8.92 -9.69
C ASN A 429 9.86 -9.56 -9.44
N GLU A 430 8.99 -9.60 -10.45
CA GLU A 430 7.59 -10.04 -10.31
C GLU A 430 7.45 -11.54 -9.99
N ASP A 431 8.27 -12.40 -10.63
CA ASP A 431 8.01 -13.85 -10.59
C ASP A 431 8.54 -14.51 -9.32
N LEU A 432 9.73 -14.14 -8.83
CA LEU A 432 10.38 -14.87 -7.75
C LEU A 432 10.47 -14.05 -6.47
N TYR A 433 11.04 -12.86 -6.50
CA TYR A 433 11.43 -12.21 -5.24
C TYR A 433 10.35 -11.26 -4.71
N GLY A 434 9.82 -10.37 -5.55
CA GLY A 434 8.90 -9.31 -5.18
C GLY A 434 9.42 -7.92 -5.54
N HIS A 435 8.67 -6.89 -5.13
CA HIS A 435 9.03 -5.50 -5.37
C HIS A 435 9.43 -4.81 -4.05
N LEU A 436 10.35 -3.85 -4.17
CA LEU A 436 10.90 -3.11 -3.06
C LEU A 436 10.85 -1.62 -3.38
N CYS A 437 10.29 -0.81 -2.48
CA CYS A 437 10.38 0.63 -2.58
C CYS A 437 11.67 1.10 -1.88
N PHE A 438 12.59 1.66 -2.66
CA PHE A 438 13.81 2.29 -2.20
C PHE A 438 13.60 3.79 -2.07
N LEU A 439 13.66 4.26 -0.82
CA LEU A 439 13.56 5.67 -0.47
C LEU A 439 14.92 6.20 -0.01
N ASN A 440 15.11 7.52 -0.08
CA ASN A 440 16.35 8.19 0.34
C ASN A 440 17.61 7.68 -0.39
N ILE A 441 17.50 7.56 -1.71
CA ILE A 441 18.61 7.22 -2.61
C ILE A 441 18.99 8.44 -3.46
N ASP A 442 20.27 8.51 -3.84
CA ASP A 442 20.85 9.59 -4.63
C ASP A 442 21.00 9.21 -6.11
N TRP A 443 20.95 7.91 -6.43
CA TRP A 443 20.96 7.36 -7.78
C TRP A 443 20.24 6.00 -7.84
N LEU A 444 19.82 5.61 -9.04
CA LEU A 444 19.16 4.32 -9.26
C LEU A 444 20.09 3.16 -8.93
N VAL A 445 19.57 2.17 -8.20
CA VAL A 445 20.22 0.88 -7.98
C VAL A 445 20.31 0.14 -9.31
N GLN A 446 21.45 -0.51 -9.56
CA GLN A 446 21.70 -1.24 -10.80
C GLN A 446 21.86 -2.75 -10.53
N PRO A 447 21.29 -3.62 -11.38
CA PRO A 447 20.32 -3.29 -12.44
C PRO A 447 19.01 -2.76 -11.84
N ILE A 448 18.22 -1.94 -12.56
CA ILE A 448 16.98 -1.31 -12.04
C ILE A 448 15.86 -2.34 -11.73
N GLY A 449 15.98 -3.54 -12.29
CA GLY A 449 15.08 -4.66 -12.01
C GLY A 449 15.62 -5.95 -12.60
N THR A 450 15.07 -7.08 -12.15
CA THR A 450 15.48 -8.42 -12.59
C THR A 450 14.27 -9.29 -12.94
N GLY A 451 14.53 -10.45 -13.52
CA GLY A 451 13.50 -11.40 -13.92
C GLY A 451 12.81 -11.05 -15.23
N SER A 452 12.31 -12.08 -15.90
CA SER A 452 11.89 -11.98 -17.30
C SER A 452 10.61 -11.17 -17.53
N ILE A 453 9.75 -11.08 -16.51
CA ILE A 453 8.47 -10.34 -16.57
C ILE A 453 8.71 -8.82 -16.52
N ILE A 454 9.68 -8.39 -15.71
CA ILE A 454 9.99 -6.98 -15.48
C ILE A 454 11.05 -6.49 -16.43
N ALA A 455 12.18 -7.19 -16.47
CA ALA A 455 13.37 -6.76 -17.17
C ALA A 455 13.47 -7.41 -18.56
N GLY A 456 12.41 -8.01 -19.08
CA GLY A 456 12.32 -8.55 -20.45
C GLY A 456 12.76 -10.02 -20.59
N PRO A 457 12.37 -10.69 -21.69
CA PRO A 457 12.37 -12.15 -21.81
C PRO A 457 13.75 -12.80 -21.72
N ASP A 458 14.83 -12.05 -21.85
CA ASP A 458 16.22 -12.47 -21.77
C ASP A 458 16.89 -12.19 -20.42
N ALA A 459 16.24 -11.43 -19.53
CA ALA A 459 16.76 -11.10 -18.22
C ALA A 459 16.81 -12.32 -17.28
N LEU A 460 17.77 -12.27 -16.36
CA LEU A 460 17.96 -13.27 -15.32
C LEU A 460 17.24 -12.85 -14.03
N ASP A 461 16.88 -13.80 -13.20
CA ASP A 461 16.48 -13.58 -11.80
C ASP A 461 17.73 -13.36 -10.92
N TYR A 462 18.67 -12.55 -11.40
CA TYR A 462 19.93 -12.28 -10.74
C TYR A 462 20.41 -10.86 -11.07
N PRO A 463 20.95 -10.11 -10.09
CA PRO A 463 21.18 -10.49 -8.70
C PRO A 463 19.88 -10.65 -7.88
N ILE A 464 19.98 -11.34 -6.74
CA ILE A 464 18.86 -11.48 -5.79
C ILE A 464 18.55 -10.15 -5.10
N ASN A 465 17.34 -9.99 -4.56
CA ASN A 465 16.90 -8.74 -3.93
C ASN A 465 17.85 -8.21 -2.84
N ARG A 466 18.52 -9.10 -2.10
CA ARG A 466 19.54 -8.70 -1.11
C ARG A 466 20.59 -7.76 -1.70
N THR A 467 21.12 -8.05 -2.88
CA THR A 467 22.18 -7.23 -3.50
C THR A 467 21.67 -5.81 -3.77
N ALA A 468 20.42 -5.68 -4.22
CA ALA A 468 19.80 -4.40 -4.46
C ALA A 468 19.53 -3.63 -3.16
N ILE A 469 19.09 -4.32 -2.10
CA ILE A 469 18.89 -3.71 -0.77
C ILE A 469 20.22 -3.23 -0.20
N ASP A 470 21.28 -4.02 -0.31
CA ASP A 470 22.61 -3.65 0.17
C ASP A 470 23.14 -2.43 -0.61
N ALA A 471 22.89 -2.33 -1.92
CA ALA A 471 23.20 -1.15 -2.73
C ALA A 471 22.37 0.09 -2.33
N CYS A 472 21.07 -0.06 -2.08
CA CYS A 472 20.19 0.99 -1.55
C CYS A 472 20.70 1.53 -0.21
N ARG A 473 21.07 0.64 0.72
CA ARG A 473 21.68 1.01 2.01
C ARG A 473 23.06 1.62 1.84
N GLY A 474 23.80 1.18 0.83
CA GLY A 474 25.02 1.80 0.31
C GLY A 474 24.81 3.23 -0.23
N GLN A 475 23.58 3.73 -0.29
CA GLN A 475 23.24 5.14 -0.53
C GLN A 475 22.64 5.85 0.69
N GLY A 476 22.32 5.13 1.77
CA GLY A 476 21.64 5.67 2.95
C GLY A 476 20.13 5.53 2.87
N GLY A 477 19.68 4.79 1.86
CA GLY A 477 18.30 4.49 1.62
C GLY A 477 17.70 3.51 2.63
N ILE A 478 16.38 3.38 2.54
CA ILE A 478 15.63 2.31 3.20
C ILE A 478 14.94 1.45 2.16
N SER A 479 14.74 0.17 2.50
CA SER A 479 14.00 -0.79 1.71
C SER A 479 12.65 -1.09 2.38
N ILE A 480 11.57 -0.78 1.67
CA ILE A 480 10.20 -1.10 2.07
C ILE A 480 9.70 -2.25 1.20
N GLU A 481 9.18 -3.31 1.81
CA GLU A 481 8.55 -4.41 1.06
C GLU A 481 7.21 -3.95 0.49
N ALA A 482 7.09 -3.90 -0.84
CA ALA A 482 5.87 -3.45 -1.49
C ALA A 482 4.77 -4.52 -1.49
N HIS A 483 3.51 -4.07 -1.46
CA HIS A 483 2.26 -4.85 -1.66
C HIS A 483 2.13 -6.19 -0.88
N GLY A 484 2.55 -6.20 0.39
CA GLY A 484 2.34 -7.30 1.33
C GLY A 484 3.10 -8.59 0.96
N THR A 485 2.55 -9.78 1.26
CA THR A 485 3.19 -11.08 0.91
C THR A 485 2.49 -11.83 -0.24
N GLY A 486 1.64 -11.15 -1.00
CA GLY A 486 0.89 -11.76 -2.11
C GLY A 486 1.83 -12.12 -3.27
N GLY A 487 2.34 -11.08 -3.94
CA GLY A 487 3.34 -11.20 -5.02
C GLY A 487 4.78 -11.20 -4.49
N ASN A 488 5.04 -10.53 -3.37
CA ASN A 488 6.36 -10.43 -2.76
C ASN A 488 6.64 -11.64 -1.84
N LYS A 489 7.56 -12.50 -2.26
CA LYS A 489 7.85 -13.80 -1.62
C LYS A 489 9.08 -13.74 -0.71
N ASP A 490 9.93 -12.73 -0.89
CA ASP A 490 11.15 -12.55 -0.10
C ASP A 490 10.90 -11.89 1.26
N VAL A 491 9.73 -11.33 1.53
CA VAL A 491 9.41 -10.68 2.83
C VAL A 491 9.95 -11.45 4.05
N PRO A 492 9.60 -12.73 4.32
CA PRO A 492 10.14 -13.43 5.49
C PRO A 492 11.66 -13.64 5.43
N VAL A 493 12.23 -13.74 4.23
CA VAL A 493 13.69 -13.90 4.01
C VAL A 493 14.40 -12.60 4.34
N ASN A 494 13.93 -11.48 3.82
CA ASN A 494 14.51 -10.17 4.08
C ASN A 494 14.36 -9.79 5.56
N VAL A 495 13.22 -10.09 6.20
CA VAL A 495 13.00 -9.81 7.63
C VAL A 495 13.98 -10.60 8.52
N ILE A 496 14.15 -11.91 8.31
CA ILE A 496 15.08 -12.72 9.13
C ILE A 496 16.54 -12.29 8.95
N HIS A 497 16.88 -11.76 7.78
CA HIS A 497 18.19 -11.20 7.44
C HIS A 497 18.36 -9.72 7.81
N ASN A 498 17.35 -9.07 8.38
CA ASN A 498 17.37 -7.65 8.75
C ASN A 498 17.55 -6.71 7.54
N LEU A 499 16.92 -7.04 6.42
CA LEU A 499 16.96 -6.27 5.16
C LEU A 499 15.72 -5.43 4.91
N SER A 500 14.58 -5.78 5.50
CA SER A 500 13.35 -4.97 5.41
C SER A 500 13.33 -3.90 6.49
N ASP A 501 13.16 -2.63 6.11
CA ASP A 501 13.06 -1.49 7.02
C ASP A 501 11.60 -1.11 7.33
N SER A 502 10.66 -1.46 6.44
CA SER A 502 9.21 -1.33 6.65
C SER A 502 8.44 -2.26 5.71
N LEU A 503 7.14 -2.39 5.94
CA LEU A 503 6.20 -3.12 5.09
C LEU A 503 5.10 -2.17 4.57
N ASP A 504 4.79 -2.28 3.29
CA ASP A 504 3.69 -1.57 2.61
C ASP A 504 2.53 -2.54 2.30
N GLN A 505 1.29 -2.05 2.40
CA GLN A 505 0.04 -2.77 2.09
C GLN A 505 -0.08 -4.19 2.70
N MET A 506 0.50 -4.42 3.88
CA MET A 506 0.52 -5.75 4.52
C MET A 506 -0.83 -6.12 5.15
N GLU A 507 -1.29 -7.35 4.93
CA GLU A 507 -2.43 -7.91 5.66
C GLU A 507 -2.08 -8.07 7.15
N PRO A 508 -2.89 -7.52 8.08
CA PRO A 508 -2.56 -7.52 9.50
C PRO A 508 -2.22 -8.90 10.09
N GLU A 509 -2.92 -9.96 9.69
CA GLU A 509 -2.64 -11.31 10.20
C GLU A 509 -1.27 -11.84 9.78
N LEU A 510 -0.78 -11.45 8.60
CA LEU A 510 0.57 -11.80 8.16
C LEU A 510 1.61 -10.95 8.88
N TYR A 511 1.31 -9.67 9.07
CA TYR A 511 2.14 -8.78 9.86
C TYR A 511 2.36 -9.31 11.29
N TYR A 512 1.29 -9.69 11.98
CA TYR A 512 1.35 -10.19 13.36
C TYR A 512 2.21 -11.43 13.50
N ARG A 513 2.26 -12.33 12.50
CA ARG A 513 3.13 -13.51 12.53
C ARG A 513 4.62 -13.17 12.51
N LEU A 514 5.01 -12.03 11.94
CA LEU A 514 6.39 -11.55 12.03
C LEU A 514 6.68 -11.03 13.45
N LEU A 515 5.74 -10.25 14.01
CA LEU A 515 5.84 -9.75 15.39
C LEU A 515 5.88 -10.90 16.42
N ASP A 516 5.11 -11.94 16.16
CA ASP A 516 5.07 -13.16 16.96
C ASP A 516 6.36 -13.98 16.88
N CYS A 517 7.25 -13.70 15.93
CA CYS A 517 8.61 -14.25 15.89
C CYS A 517 9.65 -13.34 16.59
N GLY A 518 9.20 -12.27 17.25
CA GLY A 518 10.03 -11.31 17.98
C GLY A 518 10.67 -10.24 17.09
N PHE A 519 10.27 -10.15 15.82
CA PHE A 519 10.73 -9.08 14.94
C PHE A 519 10.03 -7.76 15.26
N ARG A 520 10.79 -6.68 15.17
CA ARG A 520 10.27 -5.31 15.22
C ARG A 520 10.35 -4.76 13.82
N ILE A 521 9.22 -4.74 13.14
CA ILE A 521 9.14 -4.24 11.77
C ILE A 521 8.03 -3.20 11.67
N PRO A 522 8.36 -1.98 11.21
CA PRO A 522 7.39 -0.91 10.98
C PRO A 522 6.35 -1.26 9.92
N LEU A 523 5.19 -0.60 10.00
CA LEU A 523 4.22 -0.50 8.92
C LEU A 523 4.25 0.90 8.30
N THR A 524 4.33 0.95 6.98
CA THR A 524 4.07 2.14 6.16
C THR A 524 2.96 1.84 5.17
N ASN A 525 2.58 2.81 4.35
CA ASN A 525 1.64 2.56 3.26
C ASN A 525 1.78 3.60 2.15
N GLY A 526 1.61 3.15 0.92
CA GLY A 526 1.55 4.02 -0.25
C GLY A 526 0.37 3.69 -1.16
N SER A 527 -0.02 4.68 -1.97
CA SER A 527 -1.18 4.52 -2.87
C SER A 527 -0.89 3.60 -4.04
N ASP A 528 0.39 3.44 -4.40
CA ASP A 528 0.84 2.79 -5.63
C ASP A 528 0.20 3.50 -6.84
N HIS A 529 0.19 4.84 -6.84
CA HIS A 529 -0.32 5.62 -7.98
C HIS A 529 0.44 5.24 -9.26
N PRO A 530 -0.19 5.14 -10.46
CA PRO A 530 -1.57 5.48 -10.80
C PRO A 530 -2.58 4.35 -10.56
N ALA A 531 -2.20 3.24 -9.92
CA ALA A 531 -3.10 2.15 -9.57
C ALA A 531 -4.28 2.65 -8.70
N ARG A 532 -4.01 3.60 -7.80
CA ARG A 532 -5.01 4.27 -6.96
C ARG A 532 -4.79 5.80 -6.92
N PRO A 533 -5.75 6.59 -6.41
CA PRO A 533 -5.54 8.01 -6.19
C PRO A 533 -4.38 8.26 -5.21
N LEU A 534 -3.55 9.27 -5.49
CA LEU A 534 -2.43 9.67 -4.64
C LEU A 534 -2.88 9.86 -3.18
N GLY A 535 -2.12 9.32 -2.23
CA GLY A 535 -2.36 9.49 -0.80
C GLY A 535 -3.64 8.85 -0.28
N ILE A 536 -4.38 8.05 -1.06
CA ILE A 536 -5.60 7.37 -0.58
C ILE A 536 -5.31 6.42 0.59
N ALA A 537 -4.14 5.82 0.59
CA ALA A 537 -3.51 5.16 1.71
C ALA A 537 -2.15 5.81 1.92
N ARG A 538 -1.79 6.08 3.18
CA ARG A 538 -0.54 6.77 3.53
C ARG A 538 -0.07 6.37 4.91
N ALA A 539 1.17 6.68 5.23
CA ALA A 539 1.70 6.63 6.58
C ALA A 539 1.72 8.02 7.22
N TYR A 540 1.55 8.06 8.54
CA TYR A 540 2.03 9.18 9.35
C TYR A 540 3.26 8.72 10.11
N VAL A 541 4.29 9.56 10.12
CA VAL A 541 5.57 9.26 10.77
C VAL A 541 5.87 10.35 11.78
N LYS A 542 6.16 9.95 13.02
CA LYS A 542 6.58 10.87 14.08
C LYS A 542 8.03 11.29 13.85
N VAL A 543 8.26 12.60 13.84
CA VAL A 543 9.57 13.25 13.74
C VAL A 543 9.81 14.06 15.01
N ASP A 544 11.02 13.98 15.54
CA ASP A 544 11.46 14.83 16.64
C ASP A 544 12.01 16.17 16.08
N GLY A 545 11.50 17.28 16.61
CA GLY A 545 11.90 18.62 16.19
C GLY A 545 11.36 19.04 14.82
N GLN A 546 12.09 19.90 14.11
CA GLN A 546 11.67 20.37 12.78
C GLN A 546 11.72 19.25 11.74
N PHE A 547 10.78 19.26 10.80
CA PHE A 547 10.75 18.32 9.70
C PHE A 547 12.04 18.41 8.86
N SER A 548 12.63 17.26 8.59
CA SER A 548 13.53 17.01 7.47
C SER A 548 13.25 15.61 6.94
N TYR A 549 13.55 15.37 5.66
CA TYR A 549 13.32 14.05 5.07
C TYR A 549 14.14 12.95 5.75
N ASP A 550 15.40 13.22 6.12
CA ASP A 550 16.22 12.26 6.86
C ASP A 550 15.60 11.85 8.21
N ARG A 551 15.01 12.82 8.93
CA ARG A 551 14.32 12.54 10.19
C ARG A 551 13.03 11.75 9.96
N TRP A 552 12.33 12.01 8.86
CA TRP A 552 11.16 11.23 8.45
C TRP A 552 11.54 9.78 8.12
N ILE A 553 12.62 9.56 7.37
CA ILE A 553 13.17 8.23 7.09
C ILE A 553 13.57 7.51 8.37
N GLU A 554 14.18 8.22 9.32
CA GLU A 554 14.53 7.64 10.61
C GLU A 554 13.30 7.30 11.47
N GLY A 555 12.26 8.14 11.46
CA GLY A 555 10.99 7.83 12.12
C GLY A 555 10.37 6.54 11.60
N ILE A 556 10.51 6.26 10.29
CA ILE A 556 10.15 4.97 9.70
C ILE A 556 11.02 3.86 10.27
N ARG A 557 12.36 3.96 10.23
CA ARG A 557 13.27 2.94 10.78
C ARG A 557 12.99 2.60 12.23
N ARG A 558 12.61 3.60 13.04
CA ARG A 558 12.25 3.43 14.47
C ARG A 558 10.84 2.89 14.69
N GLY A 559 10.04 2.71 13.63
CA GLY A 559 8.68 2.20 13.73
C GLY A 559 7.69 3.19 14.34
N ARG A 560 8.02 4.48 14.39
CA ARG A 560 7.13 5.53 14.91
C ARG A 560 6.10 5.93 13.85
N THR A 561 5.34 4.95 13.41
CA THR A 561 4.46 5.06 12.24
C THR A 561 3.08 4.50 12.48
N PHE A 562 2.08 5.04 11.78
CA PHE A 562 0.82 4.33 11.56
C PHE A 562 0.38 4.48 10.11
N THR A 563 -0.31 3.47 9.60
CA THR A 563 -0.90 3.44 8.26
C THR A 563 -2.39 3.81 8.33
N THR A 564 -2.87 4.56 7.34
CA THR A 564 -4.27 5.02 7.30
C THR A 564 -4.79 5.29 5.90
N SER A 565 -6.09 5.09 5.73
CA SER A 565 -6.91 5.57 4.60
C SER A 565 -8.03 6.53 5.04
N GLY A 566 -7.83 7.20 6.18
CA GLY A 566 -8.73 8.22 6.71
C GLY A 566 -8.51 8.50 8.20
N PRO A 567 -8.75 7.54 9.11
CA PRO A 567 -8.67 7.75 10.55
C PRO A 567 -7.22 7.97 11.03
N LEU A 568 -7.03 8.87 12.00
CA LEU A 568 -5.76 9.19 12.63
C LEU A 568 -5.70 8.48 13.97
N LEU A 569 -4.64 7.70 14.20
CA LEU A 569 -4.50 6.85 15.39
C LEU A 569 -3.35 7.30 16.28
N PHE A 570 -3.59 7.19 17.58
CA PHE A 570 -2.59 7.43 18.63
C PHE A 570 -2.61 6.25 19.59
N LEU A 571 -1.45 5.83 20.06
CA LEU A 571 -1.29 4.73 21.00
C LEU A 571 -0.14 5.02 21.95
N THR A 572 -0.37 4.81 23.24
CA THR A 572 0.66 4.85 24.28
C THR A 572 0.51 3.66 25.22
N VAL A 573 1.63 3.17 25.74
CA VAL A 573 1.68 2.16 26.79
C VAL A 573 2.57 2.69 27.91
N ASN A 574 1.98 3.02 29.06
CA ASN A 574 2.60 3.83 30.10
C ASN A 574 3.05 5.20 29.53
N GLU A 575 4.36 5.42 29.45
CA GLU A 575 5.00 6.61 28.88
C GLU A 575 5.57 6.36 27.47
N ALA A 576 5.52 5.12 26.98
CA ALA A 576 6.06 4.75 25.68
C ALA A 576 5.07 5.01 24.54
N GLU A 577 5.59 5.43 23.39
CA GLU A 577 4.83 5.73 22.18
C GLU A 577 5.00 4.63 21.12
N ILE A 578 4.26 4.76 20.00
CA ILE A 578 4.32 3.86 18.85
C ILE A 578 5.79 3.68 18.40
N GLY A 579 6.23 2.42 18.23
CA GLY A 579 7.59 2.07 17.85
C GLY A 579 8.52 1.79 19.03
N ASP A 580 8.21 2.33 20.22
CA ASP A 580 9.06 2.16 21.40
C ASP A 580 9.02 0.74 21.96
N GLN A 581 10.07 0.41 22.71
CA GLN A 581 10.16 -0.80 23.51
C GLN A 581 10.26 -0.45 24.99
N ILE A 582 9.48 -1.14 25.81
CA ILE A 582 9.60 -1.12 27.27
C ILE A 582 9.93 -2.50 27.84
N HIS A 583 10.60 -2.49 28.99
CA HIS A 583 10.88 -3.67 29.78
C HIS A 583 9.97 -3.67 31.00
N ALA A 584 9.39 -4.83 31.31
CA ALA A 584 8.45 -4.98 32.39
C ALA A 584 8.68 -6.30 33.16
N GLY A 585 8.37 -6.30 34.45
CA GLY A 585 8.18 -7.56 35.18
C GLY A 585 6.82 -8.18 34.85
N PRO A 586 6.62 -9.50 35.03
CA PRO A 586 5.38 -10.19 34.65
C PRO A 586 4.13 -9.66 35.40
N THR A 587 4.31 -9.10 36.59
CA THR A 587 3.22 -8.51 37.40
C THR A 587 3.06 -7.00 37.22
N GLN A 588 3.96 -6.34 36.48
CA GLN A 588 3.90 -4.90 36.26
C GLN A 588 2.67 -4.55 35.43
N ARG A 589 2.00 -3.45 35.80
CA ARG A 589 0.83 -2.95 35.09
C ARG A 589 1.24 -2.14 33.87
N LEU A 590 0.52 -2.38 32.78
CA LEU A 590 0.63 -1.67 31.52
C LEU A 590 -0.67 -0.88 31.34
N ARG A 591 -0.60 0.43 31.44
CA ARG A 591 -1.71 1.32 31.11
C ARG A 591 -1.66 1.64 29.62
N ILE A 592 -2.65 1.17 28.88
CA ILE A 592 -2.73 1.33 27.42
C ILE A 592 -3.79 2.39 27.12
N ARG A 593 -3.39 3.45 26.41
CA ARG A 593 -4.30 4.49 25.92
C ARG A 593 -4.23 4.56 24.42
N ALA A 594 -5.36 4.38 23.75
CA ALA A 594 -5.49 4.51 22.31
C ALA A 594 -6.58 5.52 21.97
N LYS A 595 -6.30 6.43 21.04
CA LYS A 595 -7.23 7.46 20.57
C LYS A 595 -7.34 7.40 19.05
N VAL A 596 -8.55 7.64 18.56
CA VAL A 596 -8.84 7.78 17.14
C VAL A 596 -9.52 9.12 16.87
N VAL A 597 -9.09 9.80 15.80
CA VAL A 597 -9.70 11.01 15.25
C VAL A 597 -9.94 10.80 13.76
N SER A 598 -11.14 11.04 13.26
CA SER A 598 -11.50 10.82 11.87
C SER A 598 -12.46 11.90 11.37
N ARG A 599 -12.39 12.25 10.09
CA ARG A 599 -13.39 13.11 9.45
C ARG A 599 -14.71 12.39 9.16
N ASP A 600 -14.66 11.07 9.07
CA ASP A 600 -15.78 10.16 8.85
C ASP A 600 -16.03 9.31 10.11
N ARG A 601 -17.18 8.62 10.16
CA ARG A 601 -17.51 7.72 11.28
C ARG A 601 -16.44 6.63 11.46
N VAL A 602 -16.03 6.38 12.71
CA VAL A 602 -14.96 5.42 13.04
C VAL A 602 -15.35 3.95 12.92
N GLY A 603 -16.59 3.54 13.24
CA GLY A 603 -16.99 2.12 13.18
C GLY A 603 -16.34 1.27 14.29
N THR A 604 -15.66 0.18 13.98
CA THR A 604 -14.94 -0.63 14.98
C THR A 604 -13.60 0.01 15.34
N PHE A 605 -13.33 0.21 16.62
CA PHE A 605 -12.03 0.64 17.17
C PHE A 605 -11.53 -0.38 18.18
N GLN A 606 -10.30 -0.87 18.00
CA GLN A 606 -9.71 -1.94 18.80
C GLN A 606 -8.31 -1.60 19.30
N VAL A 607 -8.03 -2.09 20.50
CA VAL A 607 -6.66 -2.33 20.99
C VAL A 607 -6.44 -3.84 21.00
N LEU A 608 -5.35 -4.29 20.38
CA LEU A 608 -5.04 -5.71 20.22
C LEU A 608 -3.58 -5.97 20.63
N SER A 609 -3.35 -7.14 21.22
CA SER A 609 -2.00 -7.62 21.59
C SER A 609 -1.91 -9.12 21.39
N ASN A 610 -0.82 -9.60 20.78
CA ASN A 610 -0.58 -11.03 20.57
C ASN A 610 -1.78 -11.77 19.93
N GLU A 611 -2.40 -11.15 18.92
CA GLU A 611 -3.63 -11.61 18.22
C GLU A 611 -4.92 -11.59 19.07
N GLU A 612 -4.87 -11.19 20.33
CA GLU A 612 -6.02 -11.03 21.24
C GLU A 612 -6.56 -9.59 21.23
N VAL A 613 -7.85 -9.42 20.94
CA VAL A 613 -8.53 -8.11 21.09
C VAL A 613 -8.71 -7.84 22.58
N LEU A 614 -7.91 -6.92 23.14
CA LEU A 614 -7.95 -6.55 24.56
C LEU A 614 -9.13 -5.63 24.88
N ALA A 615 -9.50 -4.77 23.92
CA ALA A 615 -10.63 -3.88 24.01
C ALA A 615 -11.19 -3.58 22.62
N GLU A 616 -12.52 -3.47 22.52
CA GLU A 616 -13.23 -3.11 21.31
C GLU A 616 -14.36 -2.12 21.63
N MET A 617 -14.54 -1.14 20.74
CA MET A 617 -15.69 -0.24 20.73
C MET A 617 -16.29 -0.17 19.33
N VAL A 618 -17.62 -0.17 19.25
CA VAL A 618 -18.36 0.29 18.05
C VAL A 618 -18.69 1.77 18.24
N VAL A 619 -18.09 2.60 17.41
CA VAL A 619 -18.05 4.06 17.53
C VAL A 619 -18.88 4.68 16.40
N ASP A 620 -20.06 5.20 16.77
CA ASP A 620 -20.91 6.00 15.89
C ASP A 620 -20.58 7.50 15.98
N ALA A 621 -19.28 7.81 16.01
CA ALA A 621 -18.73 9.15 16.15
C ALA A 621 -17.43 9.28 15.35
N THR A 622 -16.90 10.50 15.29
CA THR A 622 -15.64 10.85 14.63
C THR A 622 -14.41 10.75 15.54
N THR A 623 -14.63 10.57 16.85
CA THR A 623 -13.55 10.43 17.84
C THR A 623 -13.91 9.39 18.89
N ALA A 624 -12.93 8.64 19.37
CA ALA A 624 -13.07 7.77 20.52
C ALA A 624 -11.72 7.55 21.21
N GLU A 625 -11.78 7.08 22.45
CA GLU A 625 -10.61 6.74 23.25
C GLU A 625 -10.88 5.44 24.03
N ILE A 626 -9.87 4.59 24.09
CA ILE A 626 -9.82 3.39 24.92
C ILE A 626 -8.69 3.60 25.93
N ASP A 627 -9.00 3.47 27.22
CA ASP A 627 -8.03 3.46 28.34
C ASP A 627 -8.26 2.17 29.13
N LEU A 628 -7.26 1.29 29.16
CA LEU A 628 -7.31 0.03 29.89
C LEU A 628 -5.98 -0.25 30.60
N GLU A 629 -6.04 -1.09 31.63
CA GLU A 629 -4.85 -1.56 32.33
C GLU A 629 -4.81 -3.09 32.34
N ILE A 630 -3.70 -3.65 31.88
CA ILE A 630 -3.44 -5.10 31.91
C ILE A 630 -2.15 -5.37 32.67
N PRO A 631 -1.99 -6.53 33.33
CA PRO A 631 -0.66 -6.97 33.75
C PRO A 631 0.17 -7.34 32.50
N ALA A 632 1.49 -7.13 32.55
CA ALA A 632 2.37 -7.48 31.44
C ALA A 632 2.29 -8.99 31.13
N GLN A 633 2.42 -9.85 32.15
CA GLN A 633 2.36 -11.32 32.12
C GLN A 633 3.38 -12.02 31.21
N GLU A 634 3.40 -11.65 29.94
CA GLU A 634 4.28 -12.16 28.89
C GLU A 634 4.72 -11.00 27.99
N SER A 635 5.71 -11.26 27.15
CA SER A 635 6.16 -10.28 26.17
C SER A 635 5.12 -10.07 25.08
N ARG A 636 4.90 -8.80 24.73
CA ARG A 636 3.79 -8.36 23.91
C ARG A 636 4.25 -7.43 22.82
N TRP A 637 3.55 -7.48 21.70
CA TRP A 637 3.36 -6.32 20.84
C TRP A 637 1.93 -5.81 21.06
N ILE A 638 1.73 -4.50 21.08
CA ILE A 638 0.44 -3.86 21.33
C ILE A 638 0.17 -2.88 20.20
N VAL A 639 -0.99 -2.98 19.55
CA VAL A 639 -1.38 -2.15 18.39
C VAL A 639 -2.77 -1.56 18.59
N GLY A 640 -3.00 -0.39 17.99
CA GLY A 640 -4.33 0.18 17.80
C GLY A 640 -4.76 0.04 16.35
N ARG A 641 -6.02 -0.30 16.10
CA ARG A 641 -6.57 -0.35 14.75
C ARG A 641 -8.04 0.03 14.72
N CYS A 642 -8.51 0.58 13.60
CA CYS A 642 -9.92 0.89 13.43
C CYS A 642 -10.39 0.69 11.99
N SER A 643 -11.71 0.65 11.84
CA SER A 643 -12.40 0.43 10.57
C SER A 643 -13.80 1.03 10.64
N ASN A 644 -14.18 1.90 9.68
CA ASN A 644 -15.51 2.54 9.56
C ASN A 644 -16.74 1.59 9.60
N ARG A 645 -16.51 0.29 9.51
CA ARG A 645 -17.50 -0.78 9.66
C ARG A 645 -17.31 -1.61 10.92
N SER A 646 -18.41 -2.20 11.38
CA SER A 646 -18.44 -3.08 12.55
C SER A 646 -17.76 -4.45 12.33
N ASP A 647 -17.56 -4.87 11.09
CA ASP A 647 -16.93 -6.15 10.72
C ASP A 647 -15.41 -6.06 10.51
N GLY A 648 -14.82 -4.91 10.82
CA GLY A 648 -13.39 -4.66 10.68
C GLY A 648 -12.92 -4.49 9.24
N ARG A 649 -13.82 -4.28 8.27
CA ARG A 649 -13.48 -4.01 6.87
C ARG A 649 -13.62 -2.53 6.53
N SER A 650 -12.95 -2.08 5.48
CA SER A 650 -13.18 -0.75 4.91
C SER A 650 -14.62 -0.63 4.37
N ASP A 651 -15.11 0.58 4.13
CA ASP A 651 -16.43 0.78 3.49
C ASP A 651 -16.57 0.09 2.12
N PHE A 652 -15.46 -0.29 1.47
CA PHE A 652 -15.45 -1.13 0.27
C PHE A 652 -15.84 -2.59 0.58
N GLY A 653 -15.67 -3.05 1.81
CA GLY A 653 -16.09 -4.38 2.29
C GLY A 653 -15.06 -5.48 2.02
N PHE A 654 -13.82 -5.11 1.69
CA PHE A 654 -12.70 -6.00 1.40
C PHE A 654 -11.53 -5.71 2.36
N GLY A 655 -10.71 -6.72 2.62
CA GLY A 655 -9.61 -6.66 3.60
C GLY A 655 -10.10 -6.49 5.03
N LYS A 656 -9.39 -7.06 6.00
CA LYS A 656 -9.66 -6.83 7.42
C LYS A 656 -8.61 -5.91 7.98
N PHE A 657 -9.01 -4.72 8.41
CA PHE A 657 -8.11 -3.70 8.96
C PHE A 657 -6.91 -3.38 8.06
N ASN A 658 -7.05 -3.54 6.74
CA ASN A 658 -6.06 -3.16 5.75
C ASN A 658 -6.43 -1.79 5.14
N ALA A 659 -5.57 -0.80 5.32
CA ALA A 659 -5.80 0.56 4.81
C ALA A 659 -5.78 0.65 3.28
N ILE A 660 -5.20 -0.32 2.56
CA ILE A 660 -5.18 -0.28 1.09
C ILE A 660 -6.51 -0.72 0.46
N THR A 661 -7.33 -1.50 1.17
CA THR A 661 -8.53 -2.14 0.61
C THR A 661 -9.77 -1.23 0.63
N GLY A 662 -9.60 0.04 0.99
CA GLY A 662 -10.63 1.08 0.94
C GLY A 662 -10.46 2.13 2.04
N PRO A 663 -11.27 3.20 2.03
CA PRO A 663 -11.19 4.28 3.00
C PRO A 663 -11.69 3.85 4.38
N GLY A 664 -11.28 4.63 5.39
CA GLY A 664 -11.81 4.52 6.75
C GLY A 664 -11.17 3.43 7.59
N VAL A 665 -9.95 3.02 7.26
CA VAL A 665 -9.18 2.02 8.01
C VAL A 665 -7.85 2.61 8.45
N ALA A 666 -7.41 2.28 9.66
CA ALA A 666 -6.09 2.64 10.15
C ALA A 666 -5.52 1.57 11.08
N HIS A 667 -4.19 1.48 11.13
CA HIS A 667 -3.46 0.53 11.94
C HIS A 667 -2.11 1.11 12.38
N THR A 668 -1.78 1.06 13.67
CA THR A 668 -0.48 1.54 14.18
C THR A 668 0.63 0.50 13.97
N SER A 669 1.88 0.95 13.87
CA SER A 669 2.99 0.11 14.31
C SER A 669 2.86 -0.19 15.82
N PRO A 670 3.58 -1.18 16.37
CA PRO A 670 3.36 -1.65 17.72
C PRO A 670 4.13 -0.83 18.75
N VAL A 671 3.64 -0.81 19.98
CA VAL A 671 4.48 -0.64 21.16
C VAL A 671 4.92 -2.04 21.62
N TYR A 672 6.20 -2.23 21.90
CA TYR A 672 6.75 -3.52 22.28
C TYR A 672 6.97 -3.59 23.80
N VAL A 673 6.54 -4.68 24.42
CA VAL A 673 6.79 -4.98 25.83
C VAL A 673 7.61 -6.26 25.93
N GLN A 674 8.77 -6.17 26.56
CA GLN A 674 9.55 -7.34 26.92
C GLN A 674 9.39 -7.64 28.40
N VAL A 675 8.87 -8.83 28.69
CA VAL A 675 8.81 -9.37 30.05
C VAL A 675 10.06 -10.17 30.34
N ASP A 676 10.72 -9.83 31.45
CA ASP A 676 11.97 -10.44 31.91
C ASP A 676 13.06 -10.47 30.82
N GLY A 677 13.05 -9.46 29.95
CA GLY A 677 14.00 -9.34 28.85
C GLY A 677 13.82 -10.38 27.73
N THR A 678 12.75 -11.16 27.72
CA THR A 678 12.49 -12.10 26.62
C THR A 678 11.66 -11.40 25.54
N PRO A 679 11.97 -11.50 24.24
CA PRO A 679 11.05 -11.04 23.21
C PRO A 679 9.91 -12.05 23.01
N ARG A 680 8.84 -11.59 22.35
CA ARG A 680 7.72 -12.45 21.95
C ARG A 680 8.20 -13.58 21.03
N PHE A 681 7.72 -14.80 21.26
CA PHE A 681 7.96 -15.92 20.36
C PHE A 681 6.79 -16.91 20.32
N ASN A 682 6.28 -17.16 19.11
CA ASN A 682 5.26 -18.16 18.79
C ASN A 682 5.83 -19.21 17.82
N PRO A 683 5.98 -20.48 18.25
CA PRO A 683 6.48 -21.55 17.39
C PRO A 683 5.65 -21.76 16.12
N GLU A 684 4.33 -21.57 16.17
CA GLU A 684 3.44 -21.81 15.03
C GLU A 684 3.65 -20.75 13.94
N ALA A 685 3.81 -19.49 14.33
CA ALA A 685 4.15 -18.39 13.43
C ALA A 685 5.50 -18.64 12.73
N ALA A 686 6.51 -19.09 13.47
CA ALA A 686 7.81 -19.45 12.90
C ALA A 686 7.69 -20.62 11.89
N GLN A 687 6.91 -21.65 12.21
CA GLN A 687 6.67 -22.77 11.29
C GLN A 687 5.91 -22.35 10.03
N TYR A 688 4.98 -21.40 10.13
CA TYR A 688 4.31 -20.83 8.97
C TYR A 688 5.31 -20.21 8.00
N TRP A 689 6.21 -19.35 8.48
CA TRP A 689 7.23 -18.72 7.64
C TRP A 689 8.24 -19.73 7.08
N ILE A 690 8.64 -20.72 7.87
CA ILE A 690 9.48 -21.83 7.40
C ILE A 690 8.83 -22.55 6.23
N ARG A 691 7.52 -22.83 6.29
CA ARG A 691 6.80 -23.50 5.20
C ARG A 691 6.76 -22.61 3.94
N ARG A 692 6.40 -21.32 4.10
CA ARG A 692 6.39 -20.35 2.99
C ARG A 692 7.75 -20.22 2.30
N MET A 693 8.83 -20.11 3.07
CA MET A 693 10.19 -20.03 2.50
C MET A 693 10.61 -21.34 1.80
N ARG A 694 10.15 -22.52 2.26
CA ARG A 694 10.42 -23.79 1.54
C ARG A 694 9.70 -23.84 0.20
N GLU A 695 8.44 -23.43 0.16
CA GLU A 695 7.68 -23.30 -1.09
C GLU A 695 8.40 -22.37 -2.06
N HIS A 696 8.84 -21.21 -1.56
CA HIS A 696 9.59 -20.22 -2.33
C HIS A 696 10.94 -20.76 -2.86
N SER A 697 11.74 -21.38 -1.99
CA SER A 697 13.00 -22.03 -2.38
C SER A 697 12.80 -23.11 -3.47
N GLY A 698 11.71 -23.88 -3.38
CA GLY A 698 11.34 -24.84 -4.42
C GLY A 698 10.98 -24.17 -5.75
N LYS A 699 10.20 -23.08 -5.71
CA LYS A 699 9.84 -22.28 -6.90
C LYS A 699 11.09 -21.71 -7.59
N ILE A 700 12.02 -21.10 -6.87
CA ILE A 700 13.29 -20.60 -7.44
C ILE A 700 14.11 -21.71 -8.06
N SER A 701 14.19 -22.87 -7.40
CA SER A 701 14.98 -24.01 -7.89
C SER A 701 14.49 -24.49 -9.26
N VAL A 702 13.17 -24.53 -9.46
CA VAL A 702 12.53 -25.06 -10.67
C VAL A 702 12.34 -24.00 -11.75
N ARG A 703 11.88 -22.81 -11.39
CA ARG A 703 11.46 -21.77 -12.34
C ARG A 703 12.52 -20.70 -12.59
N GLY A 704 13.45 -20.51 -11.64
CA GLY A 704 14.37 -19.39 -11.70
C GLY A 704 15.36 -19.47 -12.85
N ARG A 705 15.56 -18.33 -13.50
CA ARG A 705 16.46 -18.18 -14.64
C ARG A 705 17.78 -17.56 -14.19
N PHE A 706 18.82 -18.38 -14.21
CA PHE A 706 20.17 -18.00 -13.80
C PHE A 706 21.15 -18.33 -14.92
N ALA A 707 22.27 -17.60 -15.01
CA ALA A 707 23.29 -17.86 -16.02
C ALA A 707 24.03 -19.18 -15.78
N ASN A 708 24.12 -19.62 -14.52
CA ASN A 708 24.80 -20.84 -14.12
C ASN A 708 24.25 -21.40 -12.79
N ASP A 709 24.66 -22.62 -12.46
CA ASP A 709 24.22 -23.31 -11.24
C ASP A 709 24.71 -22.62 -9.96
N THR A 710 25.84 -21.92 -9.98
CA THR A 710 26.35 -21.18 -8.82
C THR A 710 25.39 -20.08 -8.39
N GLN A 711 24.90 -19.26 -9.33
CA GLN A 711 23.90 -18.22 -9.04
C GLN A 711 22.58 -18.82 -8.52
N ARG A 712 22.13 -19.94 -9.10
CA ARG A 712 20.94 -20.67 -8.63
C ARG A 712 21.15 -21.15 -7.18
N GLN A 713 22.30 -21.76 -6.91
CA GLN A 713 22.66 -22.25 -5.57
C GLN A 713 22.81 -21.12 -4.56
N GLU A 714 23.29 -19.95 -4.97
CA GLU A 714 23.34 -18.74 -4.15
C GLU A 714 21.92 -18.31 -3.73
N ALA A 715 21.01 -18.16 -4.69
CA ALA A 715 19.62 -17.74 -4.42
C ALA A 715 18.89 -18.75 -3.51
N VAL A 716 19.02 -20.05 -3.80
CA VAL A 716 18.42 -21.11 -2.98
C VAL A 716 19.07 -21.19 -1.60
N GLY A 717 20.40 -21.09 -1.55
CA GLY A 717 21.19 -21.14 -0.31
C GLY A 717 20.85 -19.99 0.63
N TYR A 718 20.59 -18.80 0.08
CA TYR A 718 20.17 -17.64 0.85
C TYR A 718 18.86 -17.90 1.60
N ILE A 719 17.84 -18.43 0.92
CA ILE A 719 16.55 -18.76 1.55
C ILE A 719 16.70 -19.91 2.55
N GLN A 720 17.51 -20.93 2.22
CA GLN A 720 17.79 -22.04 3.14
C GLN A 720 18.51 -21.57 4.41
N GLN A 721 19.36 -20.55 4.31
CA GLN A 721 19.97 -19.90 5.46
C GLN A 721 18.91 -19.22 6.34
N GLY A 722 17.99 -18.46 5.76
CA GLY A 722 16.84 -17.89 6.47
C GLY A 722 15.99 -18.95 7.18
N ILE A 723 15.66 -20.06 6.49
CA ILE A 723 14.94 -21.21 7.10
C ILE A 723 15.70 -21.76 8.30
N LYS A 724 17.03 -21.90 8.21
CA LYS A 724 17.86 -22.38 9.32
C LYS A 724 17.83 -21.41 10.50
N MET A 725 17.88 -20.09 10.23
CA MET A 725 17.79 -19.06 11.27
C MET A 725 16.43 -19.09 11.97
N PHE A 726 15.32 -19.20 11.23
CA PHE A 726 13.99 -19.36 11.83
C PHE A 726 13.88 -20.60 12.72
N ARG A 727 14.41 -21.76 12.29
CA ARG A 727 14.44 -22.98 13.11
C ARG A 727 15.26 -22.81 14.39
N GLN A 728 16.24 -21.91 14.37
CA GLN A 728 17.12 -21.65 15.50
C GLN A 728 16.56 -20.58 16.45
N LEU A 729 15.54 -19.80 16.06
CA LEU A 729 14.99 -18.72 16.90
C LEU A 729 14.77 -19.13 18.37
N PRO A 730 14.13 -20.27 18.70
CA PRO A 730 13.95 -20.65 20.11
C PRO A 730 15.26 -20.74 20.89
N SER A 731 16.30 -21.33 20.29
CA SER A 731 17.60 -21.49 20.96
C SER A 731 18.40 -20.19 21.00
N GLN A 732 18.28 -19.35 19.97
CA GLN A 732 18.92 -18.03 19.90
C GLN A 732 18.36 -17.09 20.97
N LEU A 733 17.04 -17.12 21.17
CA LEU A 733 16.34 -16.36 22.19
C LEU A 733 16.78 -16.74 23.59
N ALA A 734 16.80 -18.03 23.88
CA ALA A 734 17.28 -18.54 25.17
C ALA A 734 18.74 -18.15 25.40
N SER A 735 19.58 -18.28 24.37
CA SER A 735 21.02 -18.11 24.53
C SER A 735 21.48 -16.66 24.56
N ALA A 736 20.74 -15.73 23.93
CA ALA A 736 20.99 -14.29 24.05
C ALA A 736 20.84 -13.74 25.49
N ARG A 737 20.30 -14.55 26.41
CA ARG A 737 20.04 -14.22 27.82
C ARG A 737 20.64 -15.21 28.83
N SER A 738 21.30 -16.27 28.37
CA SER A 738 21.78 -17.34 29.24
C SER A 738 23.28 -17.24 29.50
N SER A 739 23.68 -17.25 30.78
CA SER A 739 25.08 -17.37 31.21
C SER A 739 25.71 -18.70 30.81
N ASP A 740 24.88 -19.72 30.58
CA ASP A 740 25.29 -21.10 30.42
C ASP A 740 25.39 -21.51 28.93
N GLU A 741 25.33 -20.53 28.02
CA GLU A 741 25.52 -20.76 26.59
C GLU A 741 26.93 -21.34 26.33
N ASP A 742 26.99 -22.59 25.86
CA ASP A 742 28.26 -23.17 25.46
C ASP A 742 28.88 -22.42 24.28
N TRP A 743 30.21 -22.39 24.19
CA TRP A 743 30.91 -21.59 23.17
C TRP A 743 30.55 -21.93 21.72
N ARG A 744 30.11 -23.16 21.42
CA ARG A 744 29.65 -23.57 20.08
C ARG A 744 28.25 -23.02 19.78
N ALA A 745 27.39 -22.93 20.78
CA ALA A 745 26.11 -22.25 20.68
C ALA A 745 26.33 -20.74 20.47
N ALA A 746 27.18 -20.12 21.29
CA ALA A 746 27.59 -18.72 21.14
C ALA A 746 28.18 -18.44 19.75
N LYS A 747 29.03 -19.33 19.23
CA LYS A 747 29.58 -19.25 17.87
C LYS A 747 28.48 -19.17 16.81
N LYS A 748 27.47 -20.04 16.91
CA LYS A 748 26.35 -20.06 15.96
C LYS A 748 25.51 -18.80 16.07
N ARG A 749 25.26 -18.32 17.30
CA ARG A 749 24.52 -17.08 17.54
C ARG A 749 25.24 -15.86 16.99
N ILE A 750 26.50 -15.68 17.33
CA ILE A 750 27.34 -14.61 16.80
C ILE A 750 27.35 -14.66 15.26
N ALA A 751 27.51 -15.84 14.66
CA ALA A 751 27.45 -15.95 13.19
C ALA A 751 26.09 -15.50 12.61
N ASN A 752 24.97 -15.79 13.27
CA ASN A 752 23.65 -15.31 12.85
C ASN A 752 23.48 -13.80 13.03
N VAL A 753 24.02 -13.25 14.12
CA VAL A 753 24.07 -11.80 14.36
C VAL A 753 24.85 -11.10 13.25
N LEU A 754 26.05 -11.59 12.96
CA LEU A 754 26.93 -11.00 11.94
C LEU A 754 26.33 -11.09 10.53
N ARG A 755 25.62 -12.17 10.18
CA ARG A 755 24.89 -12.27 8.90
C ARG A 755 23.88 -11.14 8.65
N ARG A 756 23.47 -10.42 9.70
CA ARG A 756 22.51 -9.31 9.66
C ARG A 756 23.19 -7.93 9.66
N PHE A 757 24.50 -7.87 9.44
CA PHE A 757 25.29 -6.62 9.32
C PHE A 757 25.34 -6.16 7.86
N GLY A 758 25.47 -4.83 7.65
CA GLY A 758 25.19 -4.15 6.37
C GLY A 758 26.28 -4.17 5.28
N ALA A 759 27.35 -4.95 5.42
CA ALA A 759 28.42 -5.02 4.42
C ALA A 759 28.93 -6.47 4.29
N PRO A 760 28.51 -7.24 3.26
CA PRO A 760 28.90 -8.63 3.09
C PRO A 760 30.42 -8.83 3.00
N GLU A 761 31.14 -7.91 2.36
CA GLU A 761 32.59 -7.96 2.16
C GLU A 761 33.39 -7.83 3.46
N VAL A 762 32.87 -7.06 4.42
CA VAL A 762 33.47 -6.93 5.77
C VAL A 762 33.22 -8.20 6.57
N VAL A 763 32.03 -8.77 6.44
CA VAL A 763 31.53 -9.82 7.34
C VAL A 763 31.87 -11.22 6.85
N ALA A 764 31.92 -11.47 5.54
CA ALA A 764 32.22 -12.76 4.94
C ALA A 764 33.51 -13.41 5.49
N PRO A 765 34.69 -12.73 5.48
CA PRO A 765 35.91 -13.34 6.00
C PRO A 765 35.83 -13.64 7.50
N ILE A 766 35.05 -12.86 8.26
CA ILE A 766 34.83 -13.06 9.69
C ILE A 766 33.92 -14.27 9.92
N LEU A 767 32.88 -14.44 9.10
CA LEU A 767 32.02 -15.62 9.15
C LEU A 767 32.78 -16.91 8.81
N ASP A 768 33.71 -16.87 7.86
CA ASP A 768 34.58 -17.99 7.53
C ASP A 768 35.53 -18.33 8.69
N ALA A 769 36.18 -17.31 9.27
CA ALA A 769 37.03 -17.49 10.45
C ALA A 769 36.24 -18.05 11.66
N LEU A 770 35.00 -17.61 11.86
CA LEU A 770 34.09 -18.16 12.87
C LEU A 770 33.67 -19.60 12.57
N ALA A 771 33.45 -19.94 11.30
CA ALA A 771 33.13 -21.31 10.90
C ALA A 771 34.29 -22.25 11.29
N ASP A 772 35.53 -21.84 11.04
CA ASP A 772 36.75 -22.59 11.31
C ASP A 772 37.19 -22.58 12.79
N ALA A 773 36.69 -21.65 13.60
CA ALA A 773 37.03 -21.56 15.01
C ALA A 773 36.64 -22.84 15.80
N LYS A 774 37.63 -23.40 16.50
CA LYS A 774 37.56 -24.61 17.34
C LYS A 774 37.70 -24.32 18.84
N SER A 775 37.87 -23.06 19.24
CA SER A 775 37.95 -22.63 20.64
C SER A 775 37.34 -21.24 20.87
N PRO A 776 36.97 -20.88 22.11
CA PRO A 776 36.50 -19.53 22.45
C PRO A 776 37.50 -18.42 22.10
N LEU A 777 38.81 -18.68 22.26
CA LEU A 777 39.87 -17.73 21.91
C LEU A 777 39.87 -17.43 20.39
N GLN A 778 39.64 -18.44 19.56
CA GLN A 778 39.55 -18.25 18.11
C GLN A 778 38.30 -17.47 17.70
N ILE A 779 37.18 -17.61 18.43
CA ILE A 779 35.98 -16.79 18.23
C ILE A 779 36.28 -15.32 18.53
N ARG A 780 36.91 -15.05 19.69
CA ARG A 780 37.30 -13.69 20.08
C ARG A 780 38.19 -13.04 19.03
N LYS A 781 39.21 -13.76 18.57
CA LYS A 781 40.11 -13.29 17.51
C LYS A 781 39.38 -13.06 16.18
N ALA A 782 38.40 -13.91 15.83
CA ALA A 782 37.66 -13.76 14.58
C ALA A 782 36.81 -12.49 14.54
N VAL A 783 36.17 -12.13 15.67
CA VAL A 783 35.25 -10.96 15.73
C VAL A 783 35.91 -9.67 16.16
N GLU A 784 37.16 -9.72 16.64
CA GLU A 784 37.95 -8.55 17.07
C GLU A 784 37.91 -7.37 16.07
N PRO A 785 37.98 -7.57 14.74
CA PRO A 785 37.91 -6.46 13.78
C PRO A 785 36.58 -5.67 13.81
N LEU A 786 35.50 -6.24 14.34
CA LEU A 786 34.20 -5.58 14.48
C LEU A 786 33.97 -4.97 15.85
N VAL A 787 34.87 -5.21 16.82
CA VAL A 787 34.71 -4.67 18.17
C VAL A 787 35.12 -3.21 18.18
N LEU A 788 34.16 -2.31 18.36
CA LEU A 788 34.40 -0.86 18.50
C LEU A 788 34.63 -0.48 19.97
N LEU A 789 33.92 -1.13 20.89
CA LEU A 789 33.93 -0.80 22.31
C LEU A 789 34.29 -2.03 23.13
N SER A 790 35.14 -1.83 24.14
CA SER A 790 35.41 -2.81 25.19
C SER A 790 34.85 -2.28 26.51
N ALA A 791 33.91 -3.03 27.10
CA ALA A 791 33.34 -2.76 28.41
C ALA A 791 33.81 -3.82 29.41
N SER A 792 34.19 -3.40 30.62
CA SER A 792 34.42 -4.31 31.74
C SER A 792 33.56 -3.92 32.93
N LEU A 793 32.91 -4.91 33.53
CA LEU A 793 32.16 -4.79 34.76
C LEU A 793 32.97 -5.49 35.84
N ASN A 794 33.40 -4.73 36.84
CA ASN A 794 34.10 -5.29 38.00
C ASN A 794 33.11 -5.99 38.96
N PRO A 795 33.57 -6.71 40.00
CA PRO A 795 32.69 -7.40 40.93
C PRO A 795 31.66 -6.50 41.66
N GLU A 796 31.90 -5.20 41.75
CA GLU A 796 30.96 -4.20 42.29
C GLU A 796 30.02 -3.60 41.23
N SER A 797 29.90 -4.20 40.04
CA SER A 797 29.09 -3.75 38.91
C SER A 797 29.45 -2.37 38.36
N ARG A 798 30.66 -1.86 38.63
CA ARG A 798 31.14 -0.62 38.05
C ARG A 798 31.59 -0.86 36.62
N VAL A 799 31.06 -0.04 35.71
CA VAL A 799 31.35 -0.12 34.28
C VAL A 799 32.58 0.70 33.95
N LYS A 800 33.55 0.07 33.28
CA LYS A 800 34.61 0.76 32.55
C LYS A 800 34.39 0.52 31.06
N ILE A 801 34.41 1.57 30.25
CA ILE A 801 34.33 1.45 28.79
C ILE A 801 35.54 2.11 28.14
N SER A 802 35.97 1.57 27.00
CA SER A 802 37.05 2.09 26.18
C SER A 802 36.76 1.83 24.71
N ALA A 803 37.12 2.77 23.84
CA ALA A 803 37.13 2.54 22.40
C ALA A 803 38.36 1.70 22.04
N THR A 804 38.19 0.70 21.17
CA THR A 804 39.30 -0.13 20.66
C THR A 804 40.09 0.58 19.57
N GLN A 805 39.49 1.61 18.97
CA GLN A 805 40.05 2.46 17.95
C GLN A 805 39.86 3.92 18.38
N ASN A 806 40.84 4.77 18.14
CA ASN A 806 40.75 6.19 18.48
C ASN A 806 39.83 6.94 17.51
N SER A 807 39.72 6.44 16.27
CA SER A 807 38.91 7.04 15.22
C SER A 807 38.22 5.99 14.38
N ILE A 808 37.01 6.31 13.90
CA ILE A 808 36.29 5.52 12.90
C ILE A 808 35.81 6.41 11.75
N GLU A 809 35.70 5.80 10.58
CA GLU A 809 35.01 6.40 9.43
C GLU A 809 33.59 5.84 9.35
N VAL A 810 32.63 6.75 9.27
CA VAL A 810 31.20 6.43 9.19
C VAL A 810 30.54 7.13 8.03
N LEU A 811 29.45 6.56 7.53
CA LEU A 811 28.66 7.17 6.49
C LEU A 811 27.59 8.04 7.12
N GLN A 812 27.57 9.33 6.76
CA GLN A 812 26.58 10.28 7.24
C GLN A 812 25.16 9.81 6.88
N GLY A 813 24.24 9.91 7.84
CA GLY A 813 22.82 9.55 7.70
C GLY A 813 22.56 8.05 7.70
N ARG A 814 23.56 7.20 7.98
CA ARG A 814 23.43 5.74 7.88
C ARG A 814 23.72 5.03 9.19
N PRO A 815 22.81 4.14 9.64
CA PRO A 815 23.11 3.28 10.77
C PRO A 815 24.22 2.28 10.42
N GLN A 816 25.29 2.29 11.20
CA GLN A 816 26.39 1.34 11.09
C GLN A 816 26.57 0.57 12.39
N ARG A 817 26.83 -0.74 12.26
CA ARG A 817 26.83 -1.66 13.39
C ARG A 817 28.22 -2.18 13.70
N PHE A 818 28.50 -2.22 14.99
CA PHE A 818 29.73 -2.71 15.56
C PHE A 818 29.42 -3.65 16.72
N LEU A 819 30.45 -4.30 17.25
CA LEU A 819 30.37 -5.10 18.46
C LEU A 819 30.89 -4.33 19.67
N VAL A 820 30.26 -4.59 20.80
CA VAL A 820 30.79 -4.28 22.13
C VAL A 820 31.22 -5.59 22.76
N SER A 821 32.52 -5.71 23.07
CA SER A 821 33.03 -6.82 23.87
C SER A 821 32.82 -6.50 25.34
N VAL A 822 32.15 -7.37 26.08
CA VAL A 822 31.86 -7.18 27.51
C VAL A 822 32.57 -8.25 28.33
N GLU A 823 33.41 -7.81 29.26
CA GLU A 823 34.00 -8.64 30.32
C GLU A 823 33.19 -8.43 31.62
N ASN A 824 32.35 -9.40 31.97
CA ASN A 824 31.36 -9.27 33.04
C ASN A 824 31.77 -10.09 34.26
N THR A 825 32.76 -9.61 35.02
CA THR A 825 33.19 -10.28 36.26
C THR A 825 32.16 -10.15 37.38
N ALA A 826 31.22 -9.20 37.26
CA ALA A 826 30.11 -9.00 38.19
C ALA A 826 29.04 -10.11 38.11
N GLY A 827 28.96 -10.83 36.99
CA GLY A 827 27.82 -11.72 36.70
C GLY A 827 26.50 -10.97 36.53
N SER A 828 26.55 -9.69 36.14
CA SER A 828 25.36 -8.85 35.99
C SER A 828 24.48 -9.34 34.84
N THR A 829 23.17 -9.28 35.02
CA THR A 829 22.16 -9.57 33.98
C THR A 829 21.36 -8.34 33.57
N ALA A 830 21.73 -7.15 34.07
CA ALA A 830 21.08 -5.90 33.74
C ALA A 830 21.37 -5.44 32.29
N PRO A 831 20.54 -4.56 31.72
CA PRO A 831 20.76 -3.99 30.38
C PRO A 831 22.03 -3.13 30.33
N LEU A 832 22.88 -3.37 29.34
CA LEU A 832 23.93 -2.43 28.93
C LEU A 832 23.28 -1.29 28.14
N GLN A 833 23.49 -0.08 28.61
CA GLN A 833 23.05 1.14 27.94
C GLN A 833 24.27 1.97 27.57
N ILE A 834 24.22 2.60 26.41
CA ILE A 834 25.25 3.54 25.93
C ILE A 834 24.53 4.82 25.52
N GLN A 835 25.08 5.97 25.90
CA GLN A 835 24.61 7.28 25.50
C GLN A 835 25.75 8.08 24.87
N ALA A 836 25.44 8.82 23.81
CA ALA A 836 26.37 9.72 23.14
C ALA A 836 26.22 11.14 23.69
N ILE A 837 27.33 11.72 24.13
CA ILE A 837 27.42 13.07 24.69
C ILE A 837 28.29 13.93 23.78
N ASP A 838 27.78 15.08 23.40
CA ASP A 838 28.52 16.11 22.69
C ASP A 838 29.32 16.94 23.69
N ILE A 839 30.62 16.65 23.78
CA ILE A 839 31.53 17.37 24.69
C ILE A 839 31.90 18.77 24.20
N ALA A 840 31.58 19.12 22.95
CA ALA A 840 31.77 20.47 22.42
C ALA A 840 30.61 21.40 22.78
N SER A 841 29.46 20.85 23.19
CA SER A 841 28.36 21.64 23.76
C SER A 841 28.70 22.14 25.18
N ASP A 842 28.24 23.35 25.52
CA ASP A 842 28.46 23.96 26.84
C ASP A 842 27.11 24.28 27.52
N PRO A 843 26.73 23.58 28.59
CA PRO A 843 27.42 22.41 29.16
C PRO A 843 27.28 21.18 28.25
N PRO A 844 28.13 20.14 28.42
CA PRO A 844 28.01 18.89 27.68
C PRO A 844 26.61 18.30 27.77
N ALA A 845 26.01 18.02 26.62
CA ALA A 845 24.64 17.54 26.45
C ALA A 845 24.59 16.30 25.54
N GLU A 846 23.42 15.70 25.39
CA GLU A 846 23.21 14.58 24.47
C GLU A 846 23.55 14.96 23.03
N ALA A 847 24.30 14.10 22.35
CA ALA A 847 24.76 14.37 20.98
C ALA A 847 23.61 14.21 19.98
N THR A 848 22.90 15.30 19.67
CA THR A 848 21.81 15.29 18.67
C THR A 848 22.28 14.92 17.26
N TRP A 849 23.60 14.98 17.01
CA TRP A 849 24.23 14.62 15.74
C TRP A 849 24.71 13.16 15.69
N CYS A 850 24.73 12.42 16.80
CA CYS A 850 25.15 11.02 16.86
C CYS A 850 24.22 10.22 17.76
N ASP A 851 23.36 9.41 17.17
CA ASP A 851 22.57 8.42 17.90
C ASP A 851 23.41 7.15 18.13
N VAL A 852 23.34 6.61 19.33
CA VAL A 852 23.94 5.32 19.70
C VAL A 852 22.90 4.45 20.40
N GLN A 853 22.82 3.19 20.00
CA GLN A 853 21.91 2.24 20.66
C GLN A 853 22.46 0.81 20.66
N ILE A 854 22.12 0.04 21.70
CA ILE A 854 22.34 -1.41 21.71
C ILE A 854 21.16 -2.09 21.02
N ILE A 855 21.45 -2.88 19.98
CA ILE A 855 20.41 -3.58 19.20
C ILE A 855 19.88 -4.77 19.98
N ASP A 856 18.57 -4.78 20.16
CA ASP A 856 17.80 -5.88 20.75
C ASP A 856 16.91 -6.52 19.69
N SER A 857 17.06 -7.82 19.51
CA SER A 857 16.38 -8.62 18.47
C SER A 857 16.32 -10.08 18.90
N PRO A 858 15.71 -10.99 18.12
CA PRO A 858 15.74 -12.40 18.46
C PRO A 858 17.14 -13.05 18.52
N PHE A 859 18.20 -12.34 18.09
CA PHE A 859 19.58 -12.86 18.00
C PHE A 859 20.58 -12.13 18.92
N THR A 860 20.25 -10.93 19.38
CA THR A 860 21.09 -10.07 20.22
C THR A 860 20.23 -9.36 21.26
N SER A 861 20.80 -9.04 22.41
CA SER A 861 20.07 -8.51 23.55
C SER A 861 20.84 -7.37 24.21
N ALA A 862 20.11 -6.35 24.67
CA ALA A 862 20.69 -5.31 25.52
C ALA A 862 21.09 -5.83 26.91
N PHE A 863 20.42 -6.84 27.45
CA PHE A 863 20.70 -7.39 28.77
C PHE A 863 21.87 -8.34 28.70
N LEU A 864 22.79 -8.16 29.63
CA LEU A 864 23.90 -9.06 29.87
C LEU A 864 23.39 -10.45 30.26
N THR A 865 24.15 -11.48 29.93
CA THR A 865 23.78 -12.86 30.24
C THR A 865 24.28 -13.31 31.61
N GLY A 866 25.21 -12.55 32.20
CA GLY A 866 25.97 -12.97 33.39
C GLY A 866 27.21 -13.81 33.05
N ALA A 867 27.42 -14.16 31.78
CA ALA A 867 28.64 -14.85 31.35
C ALA A 867 29.87 -13.94 31.48
N GLN A 868 31.01 -14.49 31.87
CA GLN A 868 32.26 -13.71 32.04
C GLN A 868 32.68 -12.94 30.79
N GLN A 869 32.38 -13.46 29.59
CA GLN A 869 32.67 -12.80 28.33
C GLN A 869 31.46 -12.91 27.40
N GLU A 870 30.99 -11.79 26.88
CA GLU A 870 29.89 -11.73 25.90
C GLU A 870 30.06 -10.58 24.90
N TYR A 871 29.22 -10.58 23.86
CA TYR A 871 29.23 -9.55 22.81
C TYR A 871 27.84 -8.96 22.63
N LYS A 872 27.75 -7.63 22.56
CA LYS A 872 26.54 -6.88 22.19
C LYS A 872 26.73 -6.23 20.82
N VAL A 873 25.62 -5.92 20.15
CA VAL A 873 25.63 -5.14 18.92
C VAL A 873 25.31 -3.70 19.27
N VAL A 874 26.20 -2.78 18.92
CA VAL A 874 25.96 -1.33 19.01
C VAL A 874 25.76 -0.79 17.60
N GLU A 875 24.79 0.09 17.44
CA GLU A 875 24.53 0.82 16.21
C GLU A 875 24.81 2.30 16.45
N LEU A 876 25.51 2.91 15.49
CA LEU A 876 25.79 4.34 15.43
C LEU A 876 25.09 4.93 14.20
N LEU A 877 24.37 6.03 14.38
CA LEU A 877 23.83 6.84 13.29
C LEU A 877 24.32 8.27 13.45
N VAL A 878 25.15 8.72 12.51
CA VAL A 878 25.78 10.04 12.55
C VAL A 878 25.14 10.94 11.51
N ARG A 879 24.56 12.05 11.95
CA ARG A 879 23.68 12.92 11.14
C ARG A 879 24.41 14.08 10.48
N GLU A 880 25.54 14.48 11.04
CA GLU A 880 26.34 15.61 10.57
C GLU A 880 27.67 15.13 10.01
N GLY A 881 28.04 15.65 8.83
CA GLY A 881 29.30 15.33 8.17
C GLY A 881 30.50 16.03 8.82
N GLY A 882 31.68 15.47 8.58
CA GLY A 882 32.96 15.96 9.07
C GLY A 882 33.47 15.21 10.30
N LEU A 883 34.63 15.69 10.78
CA LEU A 883 35.35 15.12 11.90
C LEU A 883 34.84 15.69 13.23
N LYS A 884 34.25 14.84 14.08
CA LYS A 884 33.72 15.22 15.39
C LYS A 884 34.10 14.20 16.47
N GLU A 885 34.31 14.68 17.69
CA GLU A 885 34.55 13.81 18.84
C GLU A 885 33.26 13.64 19.64
N VAL A 886 32.91 12.40 19.94
CA VAL A 886 31.76 12.07 20.81
C VAL A 886 32.28 11.35 22.05
N ARG A 887 31.68 11.67 23.21
CA ARG A 887 31.89 10.90 24.43
C ARG A 887 30.78 9.90 24.60
N LEU A 888 31.12 8.62 24.51
CA LEU A 888 30.21 7.52 24.79
C LEU A 888 30.25 7.19 26.27
N THR A 889 29.10 7.25 26.93
CA THR A 889 28.95 6.89 28.34
C THR A 889 28.18 5.58 28.45
N ALA A 890 28.61 4.67 29.32
CA ALA A 890 27.96 3.37 29.48
C ALA A 890 27.53 3.10 30.92
N ASN A 891 26.37 2.48 31.08
CA ASN A 891 25.86 2.04 32.39
C ASN A 891 25.17 0.67 32.28
N VAL A 892 25.04 -0.01 33.41
CA VAL A 892 24.36 -1.31 33.51
C VAL A 892 23.36 -1.27 34.67
N GLY A 893 22.20 -0.64 34.42
CA GLY A 893 21.14 -0.45 35.42
C GLY A 893 21.40 0.68 36.43
N GLN A 894 20.41 0.94 37.31
CA GLN A 894 20.48 2.04 38.28
C GLN A 894 21.62 1.88 39.29
N GLY A 895 22.38 2.96 39.52
CA GLY A 895 23.44 3.01 40.54
C GLY A 895 24.85 2.62 40.07
N THR A 896 25.05 2.33 38.78
CA THR A 896 26.36 1.99 38.20
C THR A 896 27.15 3.18 37.64
N GLN A 897 26.62 4.40 37.79
CA GLN A 897 27.28 5.64 37.38
C GLN A 897 28.52 5.88 38.25
N ASP A 898 29.71 5.72 37.66
CA ASP A 898 30.97 5.95 38.34
C ASP A 898 31.29 7.46 38.35
N LEU A 899 31.49 8.04 39.53
CA LEU A 899 31.83 9.46 39.73
C LEU A 899 33.24 9.84 39.21
N GLY A 900 34.00 8.88 38.66
CA GLY A 900 35.41 9.03 38.31
C GLY A 900 35.77 8.91 36.82
N PHE A 901 34.90 9.26 35.88
CA PHE A 901 35.15 9.22 34.41
C PHE A 901 35.52 7.83 33.83
N ARG A 902 35.35 6.74 34.58
CA ARG A 902 35.69 5.38 34.09
C ARG A 902 34.67 4.83 33.10
N ALA A 903 33.44 5.30 33.20
CA ALA A 903 32.31 4.89 32.38
C ALA A 903 32.22 5.64 31.04
N THR A 904 33.31 6.31 30.60
CA THR A 904 33.32 7.11 29.38
C THR A 904 34.43 6.69 28.43
N ALA A 905 34.13 6.63 27.13
CA ALA A 905 35.08 6.45 26.05
C ALA A 905 34.91 7.58 25.04
N ASP A 906 35.99 8.29 24.74
CA ASP A 906 36.01 9.31 23.70
C ASP A 906 36.33 8.64 22.37
N LEU A 907 35.58 8.98 21.33
CA LEU A 907 35.69 8.40 19.99
C LEU A 907 35.66 9.53 18.96
N LEU A 908 36.71 9.60 18.15
CA LEU A 908 36.73 10.49 16.99
C LEU A 908 35.98 9.83 15.85
N ILE A 909 35.02 10.54 15.28
CA ILE A 909 34.18 10.05 14.19
C ILE A 909 34.42 10.97 12.99
N ASP A 910 34.92 10.39 11.91
CA ASP A 910 34.94 11.04 10.61
C ASP A 910 33.70 10.62 9.82
N SER A 911 32.70 11.49 9.77
CA SER A 911 31.49 11.24 9.03
C SER A 911 31.63 11.78 7.61
N ASN A 912 31.86 10.87 6.67
CA ASN A 912 31.84 11.23 5.26
C ASN A 912 30.38 11.28 4.77
N PRO A 913 29.97 12.31 4.01
CA PRO A 913 28.64 12.36 3.37
C PRO A 913 28.35 11.20 2.37
N GLY A 914 29.21 10.19 2.31
CA GLY A 914 29.38 9.30 1.17
C GLY A 914 30.25 10.00 0.12
N THR A 915 31.35 9.36 -0.29
CA THR A 915 32.02 9.76 -1.53
C THR A 915 30.98 9.76 -2.64
N LYS A 916 30.72 10.94 -3.24
CA LYS A 916 30.40 11.00 -4.68
C LYS A 916 31.41 10.06 -5.33
N ALA A 917 30.96 8.94 -5.90
CA ALA A 917 31.83 8.10 -6.70
C ALA A 917 32.48 9.04 -7.73
N THR A 918 33.77 9.29 -7.55
CA THR A 918 34.56 10.17 -8.39
C THR A 918 34.46 9.68 -9.83
N GLU A 919 34.17 10.59 -10.75
CA GLU A 919 34.15 10.41 -12.22
C GLU A 919 35.52 9.98 -12.81
N GLU A 920 36.44 9.45 -12.02
CA GLU A 920 37.78 9.05 -12.46
C GLU A 920 37.89 7.53 -12.62
N SER A 921 37.20 6.99 -13.62
CA SER A 921 37.70 5.85 -14.39
C SER A 921 36.84 5.62 -15.64
N ASN A 922 37.14 6.35 -16.71
CA ASN A 922 37.20 5.86 -18.11
C ASN A 922 37.38 7.07 -19.05
N GLU A 923 38.64 7.39 -19.35
CA GLU A 923 39.02 7.76 -20.71
C GLU A 923 38.90 6.53 -21.62
#